data_AF-A0A7V7PK34-F1
#
_entry.id   AF-A0A7V7PK34-F1
#
_cell.length_a   1.000
_cell.length_b   1.000
_cell.length_c   1.000
_cell.angle_alpha   90.00
_cell.angle_beta   90.00
_cell.angle_gamma   90.00
#
_symmetry.space_group_name_H-M   'P 1'
#
loop_
_entity.id
_entity.type
_entity.pdbx_description
1 polymer ?
#
loop_
_entity_poly.entity_id
_entity_poly.type
_entity_poly.pdbx_seq_one_letter_code
_entity_poly.pdbx_strand_id
1 'polypeptide(L)'
;MTSKPVFGSRPFGKRDARLLIVAYFDPNGIETIPQSIEAWQRHSRHEIVLFNLWPGRAGQVLLPSTLALREFDGVIVHPTVSYHPSIVEGLDALLPRGLAEFDGVKILMKQDEQVLSGRLPGLVRAKGFDLVMTCVPPREQEKIYPRALIGDARLFQTLTGYVAPAMRQGFRRQDKRFALTYRGSLQPLAFGRLGYEKRGIGYQMSALLAKHADIRCDISSRWEDRISGKAWSEFLAASNVVLGVESGSNIFDFDGEVGIRCSAYEARHGNEDPWSQRYYDRAHEEFLHSFEGNVDYAQISPRHFEAAAMGAAQLLYEGRYSGIFRPGEHYFPLARDLVDPSAIIDFLRDEAAQGRMADRAFEEIVLAPRYWYETFVSQADDAIDECLATKGRRARPPGPAPKPVAHLLSAKDPIGDPEIERFVSSLSATHDVVVIGIRESDDATTAPVLQRRRDGTNVLRLGRTDHRADWIPSAAQLAQKPSEARSLLAVLVGCLGAPADVLAARLGADIAVESELEAFRDRCRHLIDVNSTFIAAIGNLGAPDVTVAFGLEALFAAIACADDFGCEAAYDVSEFRRFTHGDFQHWEIEFWQTIEKRLAARCARRFADTPLLADLMTKDQGHSFLASSHTTDIGTRRVRGTCEPDLRWIDRPPPERIFPCSAPAVASSVFGNPPGRRLVDIALASRGASIVGSSPFHERPNDADAVLRAEPGGYAAALADGAPPCWVEIDLGRVEAIEAVEIGFLAASVPEEFSVLCRDGVNRPWRILVERSHNSAQRVRERFPAGAARFLRLIAFSFAGVQNRLLLSSFRVFASATAATAATGDRAGQPTSAEQRQRLGVHLMHDVSTGGSGSRVVASSPFNPDPNGAAAALRRDADGYAAALNESPFPHWLEIDLGRERTIGAIGLRFLNAANFASGFRVSGRREPSEPWHVLIERRDHSGADVLERIDPVAVRFLQLEAFAFAGQQRLLLAALHAYEMPQD
;
A
#
# COMPACT_ATOMS: atom_id res chain seq x y z
N MET A 1 7.99 -5.71 -18.29
CA MET A 1 7.87 -5.40 -16.85
C MET A 1 7.32 -6.64 -16.18
N THR A 2 8.13 -7.29 -15.36
CA THR A 2 7.76 -8.47 -14.57
C THR A 2 6.79 -8.04 -13.47
N SER A 3 5.68 -8.77 -13.34
CA SER A 3 4.67 -8.61 -12.29
C SER A 3 5.33 -8.51 -10.90
N LYS A 4 4.95 -7.52 -10.10
CA LYS A 4 5.36 -7.42 -8.68
C LYS A 4 5.03 -8.73 -7.95
N PRO A 5 5.77 -9.10 -6.90
CA PRO A 5 5.51 -10.33 -6.16
C PRO A 5 4.11 -10.27 -5.54
N VAL A 6 3.33 -11.33 -5.71
CA VAL A 6 2.05 -11.50 -5.02
C VAL A 6 2.37 -11.98 -3.60
N PHE A 7 2.17 -11.11 -2.62
CA PHE A 7 2.30 -11.43 -1.20
C PHE A 7 1.02 -12.09 -0.70
N GLY A 8 1.13 -13.31 -0.18
CA GLY A 8 0.01 -14.08 0.36
C GLY A 8 0.43 -15.52 0.69
N SER A 9 -0.42 -16.26 1.41
CA SER A 9 -0.24 -17.71 1.56
C SER A 9 -0.28 -18.35 0.17
N ARG A 10 0.79 -19.06 -0.22
CA ARG A 10 0.70 -19.96 -1.36
C ARG A 10 -0.18 -21.12 -0.89
N PRO A 11 -1.35 -21.36 -1.50
CA PRO A 11 -2.29 -22.29 -0.92
C PRO A 11 -1.69 -23.69 -0.78
N PHE A 12 -0.85 -24.17 -1.71
CA PHE A 12 -0.07 -25.43 -1.54
C PHE A 12 1.25 -25.46 -2.31
N GLY A 13 2.18 -26.30 -1.84
CA GLY A 13 3.45 -26.63 -2.52
C GLY A 13 4.60 -27.02 -1.58
N LYS A 14 4.44 -26.83 -0.26
CA LYS A 14 5.48 -27.00 0.75
C LYS A 14 4.86 -27.71 1.95
N ARG A 15 5.30 -28.93 2.26
CA ARG A 15 4.55 -29.91 3.06
C ARG A 15 5.20 -30.27 4.40
N ASP A 16 6.26 -29.56 4.80
CA ASP A 16 7.06 -29.97 5.97
C ASP A 16 6.59 -29.32 7.27
N ALA A 17 6.59 -27.98 7.34
CA ALA A 17 6.14 -27.21 8.51
C ALA A 17 5.50 -25.90 8.06
N ARG A 18 4.61 -25.33 8.88
CA ARG A 18 3.93 -24.05 8.62
C ARG A 18 4.50 -22.94 9.50
N LEU A 19 5.19 -21.98 8.89
CA LEU A 19 5.90 -20.90 9.58
C LEU A 19 5.24 -19.55 9.32
N LEU A 20 5.03 -18.78 10.39
CA LEU A 20 4.59 -17.39 10.31
C LEU A 20 5.79 -16.46 10.21
N ILE A 21 5.95 -15.70 9.12
CA ILE A 21 6.93 -14.62 9.06
C ILE A 21 6.27 -13.28 9.38
N VAL A 22 6.71 -12.64 10.45
CA VAL A 22 6.21 -11.33 10.90
C VAL A 22 7.16 -10.26 10.38
N ALA A 23 6.66 -9.37 9.51
CA ALA A 23 7.44 -8.31 8.89
C ALA A 23 6.69 -6.98 8.94
N TYR A 24 7.43 -5.88 8.83
CA TYR A 24 6.87 -4.53 8.66
C TYR A 24 7.47 -3.90 7.41
N PHE A 25 6.69 -3.74 6.33
CA PHE A 25 7.18 -3.07 5.13
C PHE A 25 6.06 -2.55 4.24
N ASP A 26 6.28 -1.40 3.62
CA ASP A 26 5.49 -0.96 2.48
C ASP A 26 5.78 -1.90 1.30
N PRO A 27 4.78 -2.59 0.71
CA PRO A 27 4.97 -3.38 -0.50
C PRO A 27 5.50 -2.59 -1.70
N ASN A 28 5.40 -1.26 -1.67
CA ASN A 28 5.98 -0.34 -2.66
C ASN A 28 7.28 0.34 -2.19
N GLY A 29 7.81 -0.05 -1.03
CA GLY A 29 9.02 0.52 -0.43
C GLY A 29 10.34 -0.03 -0.98
N ILE A 30 11.36 -0.12 -0.11
CA ILE A 30 12.71 -0.56 -0.47
C ILE A 30 12.70 -1.99 -1.00
N GLU A 31 13.12 -2.22 -2.25
CA GLU A 31 12.97 -3.50 -2.98
C GLU A 31 13.63 -4.72 -2.30
N THR A 32 14.72 -4.53 -1.55
CA THR A 32 15.43 -5.64 -0.92
C THR A 32 14.58 -6.37 0.14
N ILE A 33 13.66 -5.66 0.80
CA ILE A 33 12.78 -6.25 1.81
C ILE A 33 11.72 -7.17 1.17
N PRO A 34 10.88 -6.71 0.22
CA PRO A 34 9.96 -7.57 -0.49
C PRO A 34 10.66 -8.72 -1.23
N GLN A 35 11.86 -8.52 -1.78
CA GLN A 35 12.66 -9.59 -2.42
C GLN A 35 13.08 -10.67 -1.42
N SER A 36 13.55 -10.28 -0.22
CA SER A 36 13.90 -11.22 0.86
C SER A 36 12.68 -12.07 1.27
N ILE A 37 11.51 -11.44 1.41
CA ILE A 37 10.27 -12.12 1.79
C ILE A 37 9.78 -13.04 0.66
N GLU A 38 9.80 -12.57 -0.58
CA GLU A 38 9.50 -13.41 -1.75
C GLU A 38 10.43 -14.62 -1.81
N ALA A 39 11.72 -14.44 -1.55
CA ALA A 39 12.69 -15.53 -1.51
C ALA A 39 12.33 -16.60 -0.48
N TRP A 40 11.95 -16.21 0.74
CA TRP A 40 11.44 -17.15 1.75
C TRP A 40 10.22 -17.92 1.23
N GLN A 41 9.20 -17.19 0.76
CA GLN A 41 7.97 -17.79 0.26
C GLN A 41 8.18 -18.69 -0.96
N ARG A 42 9.16 -18.37 -1.82
CA ARG A 42 9.45 -19.10 -3.05
C ARG A 42 10.36 -20.29 -2.83
N HIS A 43 11.41 -20.16 -2.02
CA HIS A 43 12.49 -21.13 -1.96
C HIS A 43 12.50 -22.03 -0.73
N SER A 44 11.81 -21.65 0.36
CA SER A 44 11.75 -22.51 1.55
C SER A 44 11.11 -23.86 1.23
N ARG A 45 11.38 -24.93 1.96
CA ARG A 45 10.58 -26.17 1.90
C ARG A 45 9.36 -26.15 2.83
N HIS A 46 9.31 -25.17 3.72
CA HIS A 46 8.21 -24.91 4.65
C HIS A 46 7.18 -23.93 4.05
N GLU A 47 5.93 -24.04 4.48
CA GLU A 47 4.91 -23.06 4.14
C GLU A 47 5.21 -21.75 4.89
N ILE A 48 5.46 -20.67 4.15
CA ILE A 48 5.73 -19.35 4.74
C ILE A 48 4.49 -18.47 4.62
N VAL A 49 3.84 -18.23 5.75
CA VAL A 49 2.69 -17.32 5.88
C VAL A 49 3.19 -15.94 6.29
N LEU A 50 3.02 -14.95 5.43
CA LEU A 50 3.43 -13.58 5.70
C LEU A 50 2.38 -12.84 6.53
N PHE A 51 2.83 -12.25 7.64
CA PHE A 51 2.09 -11.28 8.43
C PHE A 51 2.76 -9.92 8.31
N ASN A 52 2.31 -9.10 7.36
CA ASN A 52 2.82 -7.74 7.18
C ASN A 52 2.07 -6.77 8.10
N LEU A 53 2.82 -6.10 8.98
CA LEU A 53 2.31 -5.15 9.97
C LEU A 53 2.13 -3.73 9.41
N TRP A 54 2.51 -3.44 8.16
CA TRP A 54 2.35 -2.12 7.53
C TRP A 54 0.88 -1.76 7.22
N PRO A 55 0.44 -0.49 7.39
CA PRO A 55 1.19 0.68 7.90
C PRO A 55 1.28 0.77 9.43
N GLY A 56 0.85 -0.25 10.17
CA GLY A 56 0.78 -0.29 11.63
C GLY A 56 -0.54 0.29 12.12
N ARG A 57 -1.18 -0.35 13.11
CA ARG A 57 -2.34 0.25 13.78
C ARG A 57 -1.82 1.30 14.76
N ALA A 58 -2.23 2.56 14.59
CA ALA A 58 -1.88 3.67 15.49
C ALA A 58 -0.35 3.88 15.72
N GLY A 59 0.47 3.57 14.71
CA GLY A 59 1.93 3.69 14.81
C GLY A 59 2.61 2.61 15.65
N GLN A 60 1.89 1.54 16.02
CA GLN A 60 2.41 0.43 16.81
C GLN A 60 2.60 -0.83 15.95
N VAL A 61 3.69 -1.55 16.22
CA VAL A 61 4.06 -2.82 15.58
C VAL A 61 3.72 -3.96 16.54
N LEU A 62 2.43 -4.32 16.59
CA LEU A 62 1.87 -5.32 17.52
C LEU A 62 1.13 -6.43 16.76
N LEU A 63 1.27 -7.67 17.22
CA LEU A 63 0.46 -8.79 16.77
C LEU A 63 -0.97 -8.65 17.33
N PRO A 64 -2.03 -8.83 16.51
CA PRO A 64 -3.39 -8.67 16.98
C PRO A 64 -3.81 -9.83 17.88
N SER A 65 -4.67 -9.56 18.87
CA SER A 65 -5.19 -10.57 19.81
C SER A 65 -5.94 -11.72 19.14
N THR A 66 -6.41 -11.54 17.90
CA THR A 66 -7.08 -12.56 17.09
C THR A 66 -6.12 -13.55 16.43
N LEU A 67 -4.81 -13.29 16.42
CA LEU A 67 -3.81 -14.18 15.82
C LEU A 67 -3.58 -15.41 16.70
N ALA A 68 -3.92 -16.59 16.17
CA ALA A 68 -3.72 -17.85 16.85
C ALA A 68 -2.34 -18.46 16.50
N LEU A 69 -1.29 -18.12 17.27
CA LEU A 69 0.07 -18.66 17.04
C LEU A 69 0.13 -20.20 17.02
N ARG A 70 -0.78 -20.88 17.72
CA ARG A 70 -0.88 -22.35 17.76
C ARG A 70 -1.10 -23.01 16.39
N GLU A 71 -1.51 -22.26 15.38
CA GLU A 71 -1.71 -22.75 14.01
C GLU A 71 -0.42 -22.88 13.20
N PHE A 72 0.71 -22.50 13.80
CA PHE A 72 2.02 -22.51 13.17
C PHE A 72 2.98 -23.43 13.94
N ASP A 73 3.87 -24.07 13.21
CA ASP A 73 4.98 -24.86 13.75
C ASP A 73 6.15 -23.97 14.18
N GLY A 74 6.21 -22.74 13.64
CA GLY A 74 7.18 -21.75 14.06
C GLY A 74 6.85 -20.32 13.62
N VAL A 75 7.58 -19.36 14.20
CA VAL A 75 7.46 -17.93 13.95
C VAL A 75 8.85 -17.36 13.63
N ILE A 76 8.93 -16.58 12.55
CA ILE A 76 10.11 -15.83 12.13
C ILE A 76 9.83 -14.34 12.35
N VAL A 77 10.60 -13.69 13.21
CA VAL A 77 10.59 -12.23 13.36
C VAL A 77 11.62 -11.64 12.40
N HIS A 78 11.14 -10.98 11.35
CA HIS A 78 11.97 -10.41 10.28
C HIS A 78 12.75 -9.16 10.75
N PRO A 79 13.91 -8.81 10.15
CA PRO A 79 14.72 -7.65 10.54
C PRO A 79 13.97 -6.31 10.57
N THR A 80 12.92 -6.18 9.75
CA THR A 80 12.10 -4.97 9.73
C THR A 80 11.23 -4.76 10.96
N VAL A 81 10.98 -5.82 11.74
CA VAL A 81 10.31 -5.75 13.04
C VAL A 81 11.34 -5.74 14.17
N SER A 82 12.44 -6.48 14.02
CA SER A 82 13.45 -6.66 15.06
C SER A 82 14.53 -5.59 15.12
N TYR A 83 14.45 -4.54 14.29
CA TYR A 83 15.44 -3.44 14.26
C TYR A 83 15.77 -2.92 15.67
N HIS A 84 14.74 -2.57 16.45
CA HIS A 84 14.88 -2.09 17.82
C HIS A 84 14.40 -3.15 18.84
N PRO A 85 15.19 -3.50 19.89
CA PRO A 85 14.81 -4.55 20.85
C PRO A 85 13.44 -4.34 21.51
N SER A 86 13.10 -3.11 21.91
CA SER A 86 11.79 -2.79 22.53
C SER A 86 10.59 -3.14 21.65
N ILE A 87 10.73 -3.16 20.32
CA ILE A 87 9.62 -3.55 19.43
C ILE A 87 9.33 -5.03 19.61
N VAL A 88 10.36 -5.88 19.63
CA VAL A 88 10.21 -7.33 19.78
C VAL A 88 9.73 -7.69 21.19
N GLU A 89 10.15 -6.95 22.21
CA GLU A 89 9.67 -7.12 23.58
C GLU A 89 8.15 -6.96 23.70
N GLY A 90 7.62 -5.91 23.05
CA GLY A 90 6.18 -5.58 23.05
C GLY A 90 5.36 -6.26 21.95
N LEU A 91 6.00 -6.91 20.98
CA LEU A 91 5.37 -7.41 19.75
C LEU A 91 4.12 -8.27 20.00
N ASP A 92 4.15 -9.09 21.04
CA ASP A 92 3.12 -10.06 21.43
C ASP A 92 2.24 -9.59 22.60
N ALA A 93 2.30 -8.32 22.99
CA ALA A 93 1.62 -7.80 24.18
C ALA A 93 0.08 -7.92 24.16
N LEU A 94 -0.53 -8.04 22.98
CA LEU A 94 -1.98 -8.24 22.83
C LEU A 94 -2.39 -9.71 22.72
N LEU A 95 -1.43 -10.63 22.62
CA LEU A 95 -1.74 -12.05 22.46
C LEU A 95 -2.13 -12.67 23.80
N PRO A 96 -3.20 -13.50 23.84
CA PRO A 96 -3.55 -14.25 25.05
C PRO A 96 -2.45 -15.17 25.56
N ARG A 97 -1.61 -15.68 24.64
CA ARG A 97 -0.37 -16.41 24.92
C ARG A 97 0.71 -15.83 24.02
N GLY A 98 1.70 -15.18 24.62
CA GLY A 98 2.79 -14.55 23.89
C GLY A 98 3.79 -15.56 23.31
N LEU A 99 4.84 -15.04 22.68
CA LEU A 99 5.93 -15.83 22.12
C LEU A 99 6.65 -16.66 23.19
N ALA A 100 6.77 -16.16 24.42
CA ALA A 100 7.39 -16.92 25.52
C ALA A 100 6.70 -18.27 25.77
N GLU A 101 5.36 -18.30 25.70
CA GLU A 101 4.53 -19.49 25.90
C GLU A 101 4.26 -20.29 24.61
N PHE A 102 4.74 -19.81 23.47
CA PHE A 102 4.57 -20.50 22.20
C PHE A 102 5.55 -21.68 22.08
N ASP A 103 4.99 -22.88 21.93
CA ASP A 103 5.74 -24.14 21.86
C ASP A 103 6.38 -24.42 20.48
N GLY A 104 6.04 -23.64 19.46
CA GLY A 104 6.67 -23.77 18.14
C GLY A 104 8.08 -23.22 18.10
N VAL A 105 8.77 -23.42 16.98
CA VAL A 105 10.12 -22.89 16.75
C VAL A 105 10.07 -21.37 16.63
N LYS A 106 10.95 -20.67 17.34
CA LYS A 106 11.01 -19.22 17.41
C LYS A 106 12.32 -18.74 16.82
N ILE A 107 12.23 -17.98 15.74
CA ILE A 107 13.38 -17.53 14.96
C ILE A 107 13.44 -16.01 15.00
N LEU A 108 14.55 -15.47 15.47
CA LEU A 108 14.85 -14.04 15.44
C LEU A 108 15.82 -13.77 14.31
N MET A 109 15.37 -13.10 13.24
CA MET A 109 16.30 -12.52 12.29
C MET A 109 16.68 -11.14 12.78
N LYS A 110 17.97 -10.88 13.00
CA LYS A 110 18.46 -9.58 13.44
C LYS A 110 19.47 -9.03 12.44
N GLN A 111 19.23 -7.78 12.04
CA GLN A 111 20.17 -6.90 11.38
C GLN A 111 20.24 -5.62 12.21
N ASP A 112 21.29 -4.83 12.04
CA ASP A 112 21.52 -3.60 12.80
C ASP A 112 21.58 -3.84 14.32
N GLU A 113 22.30 -4.89 14.74
CA GLU A 113 22.50 -5.28 16.15
C GLU A 113 23.07 -4.17 17.05
N GLN A 114 23.63 -3.08 16.50
CA GLN A 114 24.26 -2.00 17.25
C GLN A 114 23.33 -1.22 18.19
N VAL A 115 22.01 -1.31 18.00
CA VAL A 115 21.04 -0.54 18.80
C VAL A 115 20.67 -1.32 20.06
N LEU A 116 21.06 -0.80 21.23
CA LEU A 116 20.78 -1.38 22.55
C LEU A 116 21.17 -2.87 22.64
N SER A 117 22.35 -3.20 22.13
CA SER A 117 22.84 -4.56 21.93
C SER A 117 22.83 -5.40 23.21
N GLY A 118 23.07 -4.79 24.37
CA GLY A 118 23.08 -5.47 25.67
C GLY A 118 21.72 -6.00 26.10
N ARG A 119 20.62 -5.56 25.47
CA ARG A 119 19.27 -6.08 25.72
C ARG A 119 18.98 -7.35 24.92
N LEU A 120 19.73 -7.62 23.85
CA LEU A 120 19.46 -8.73 22.94
C LEU A 120 19.56 -10.11 23.63
N PRO A 121 20.57 -10.42 24.48
CA PRO A 121 20.64 -11.71 25.15
C PRO A 121 19.44 -11.98 26.07
N GLY A 122 19.07 -10.98 26.87
CA GLY A 122 17.91 -11.05 27.76
C GLY A 122 16.61 -11.24 26.98
N LEU A 123 16.45 -10.54 25.86
CA LEU A 123 15.32 -10.69 24.96
C LEU A 123 15.24 -12.09 24.34
N VAL A 124 16.38 -12.60 23.82
CA VAL A 124 16.49 -13.96 23.24
C VAL A 124 16.03 -15.00 24.24
N ARG A 125 16.52 -14.90 25.48
CA ARG A 125 16.18 -15.79 26.58
C ARG A 125 14.73 -15.66 27.03
N ALA A 126 14.25 -14.44 27.23
CA ALA A 126 12.92 -14.16 27.78
C ALA A 126 11.79 -14.61 26.85
N LYS A 127 11.96 -14.45 25.52
CA LYS A 127 10.99 -14.95 24.53
C LYS A 127 11.24 -16.41 24.13
N GLY A 128 12.39 -16.97 24.53
CA GLY A 128 12.78 -18.35 24.24
C GLY A 128 12.99 -18.59 22.75
N PHE A 129 13.74 -17.71 22.07
CA PHE A 129 14.12 -17.94 20.67
C PHE A 129 15.05 -19.14 20.56
N ASP A 130 14.78 -20.03 19.60
CA ASP A 130 15.57 -21.25 19.35
C ASP A 130 16.71 -20.99 18.36
N LEU A 131 16.49 -20.04 17.43
CA LEU A 131 17.43 -19.70 16.38
C LEU A 131 17.51 -18.18 16.23
N VAL A 132 18.72 -17.64 16.29
CA VAL A 132 19.02 -16.24 15.97
C VAL A 132 19.81 -16.21 14.68
N MET A 133 19.19 -15.66 13.63
CA MET A 133 19.86 -15.38 12.37
C MET A 133 20.48 -13.98 12.46
N THR A 134 21.80 -13.89 12.51
CA THR A 134 22.51 -12.65 12.84
C THR A 134 23.54 -12.29 11.78
N CYS A 135 23.73 -10.99 11.54
CA CYS A 135 24.82 -10.51 10.68
C CYS A 135 26.17 -10.41 11.42
N VAL A 136 26.19 -10.59 12.75
CA VAL A 136 27.41 -10.51 13.55
C VAL A 136 28.38 -11.65 13.16
N PRO A 137 29.63 -11.34 12.78
CA PRO A 137 30.63 -12.36 12.45
C PRO A 137 30.89 -13.32 13.62
N PRO A 138 31.17 -14.62 13.38
CA PRO A 138 31.31 -15.63 14.43
C PRO A 138 32.26 -15.27 15.57
N ARG A 139 33.38 -14.61 15.24
CA ARG A 139 34.38 -14.15 16.22
C ARG A 139 33.88 -13.06 17.17
N GLU A 140 32.85 -12.32 16.78
CA GLU A 140 32.25 -11.23 17.55
C GLU A 140 30.93 -11.65 18.24
N GLN A 141 30.38 -12.80 17.89
CA GLN A 141 29.05 -13.23 18.37
C GLN A 141 28.97 -13.35 19.89
N GLU A 142 30.03 -13.81 20.57
CA GLU A 142 30.04 -13.94 22.04
C GLU A 142 29.92 -12.59 22.75
N LYS A 143 30.30 -11.47 22.11
CA LYS A 143 30.14 -10.13 22.68
C LYS A 143 28.68 -9.68 22.68
N ILE A 144 27.90 -10.09 21.68
CA ILE A 144 26.50 -9.66 21.48
C ILE A 144 25.51 -10.66 22.03
N TYR A 145 25.82 -11.94 21.88
CA TYR A 145 24.99 -13.08 22.25
C TYR A 145 25.80 -14.06 23.10
N PRO A 146 26.20 -13.67 24.34
CA PRO A 146 26.98 -14.57 25.19
C PRO A 146 26.22 -15.88 25.43
N ARG A 147 26.86 -17.03 25.21
CA ARG A 147 26.21 -18.34 25.33
C ARG A 147 25.60 -18.56 26.71
N ALA A 148 26.26 -18.04 27.74
CA ALA A 148 25.79 -18.09 29.12
C ALA A 148 24.43 -17.39 29.34
N LEU A 149 24.08 -16.40 28.51
CA LEU A 149 22.85 -15.61 28.64
C LEU A 149 21.74 -16.07 27.70
N ILE A 150 22.08 -16.44 26.45
CA ILE A 150 21.09 -16.87 25.45
C ILE A 150 20.60 -18.31 25.65
N GLY A 151 21.34 -19.14 26.42
CA GLY A 151 21.02 -20.54 26.64
C GLY A 151 21.24 -21.40 25.39
N ASP A 152 20.29 -22.28 25.08
CA ASP A 152 20.38 -23.23 23.95
C ASP A 152 20.07 -22.62 22.58
N ALA A 153 19.80 -21.30 22.54
CA ALA A 153 19.55 -20.59 21.30
C ALA A 153 20.75 -20.70 20.35
N ARG A 154 20.49 -21.13 19.11
CA ARG A 154 21.52 -21.32 18.10
C ARG A 154 21.77 -20.02 17.35
N LEU A 155 23.02 -19.77 16.97
CA LEU A 155 23.40 -18.62 16.14
C LEU A 155 23.67 -19.10 14.71
N PHE A 156 23.02 -18.48 13.73
CA PHE A 156 23.23 -18.72 12.30
C PHE A 156 23.63 -17.40 11.63
N GLN A 157 24.85 -17.35 11.11
CA GLN A 157 25.34 -16.13 10.47
C GLN A 157 24.66 -15.92 9.11
N THR A 158 24.18 -14.70 8.85
CA THR A 158 23.56 -14.29 7.58
C THR A 158 24.20 -13.01 7.03
N LEU A 159 24.00 -12.76 5.74
CA LEU A 159 24.36 -11.49 5.10
C LEU A 159 23.22 -10.46 5.21
N THR A 160 23.55 -9.19 4.95
CA THR A 160 22.54 -8.11 4.93
C THR A 160 21.59 -8.21 3.72
N GLY A 161 21.95 -9.01 2.71
CA GLY A 161 21.11 -9.48 1.62
C GLY A 161 21.91 -10.36 0.66
N TYR A 162 21.21 -10.93 -0.33
CA TYR A 162 21.73 -11.96 -1.24
C TYR A 162 21.40 -11.65 -2.70
N VAL A 163 21.99 -12.41 -3.63
CA VAL A 163 21.79 -12.27 -5.08
C VAL A 163 20.42 -12.85 -5.49
N ALA A 164 19.60 -12.03 -6.16
CA ALA A 164 18.29 -12.43 -6.68
C ALA A 164 18.36 -13.07 -8.08
N PRO A 165 17.34 -13.84 -8.52
CA PRO A 165 17.26 -14.37 -9.89
C PRO A 165 17.46 -13.34 -11.00
N ALA A 166 16.91 -12.13 -10.84
CA ALA A 166 17.04 -11.07 -11.83
C ALA A 166 18.49 -10.57 -12.01
N MET A 167 19.32 -10.63 -10.97
CA MET A 167 20.71 -10.17 -11.00
C MET A 167 21.63 -11.10 -11.82
N ARG A 168 21.18 -12.32 -12.12
CA ARG A 168 21.96 -13.35 -12.82
C ARG A 168 21.79 -13.34 -14.33
N GLN A 169 20.95 -12.46 -14.87
CA GLN A 169 20.60 -12.45 -16.30
C GLN A 169 21.73 -11.97 -17.23
N GLY A 170 22.85 -11.51 -16.67
CA GLY A 170 23.95 -10.89 -17.41
C GLY A 170 23.66 -9.43 -17.72
N PHE A 171 24.70 -8.62 -17.78
CA PHE A 171 24.62 -7.23 -18.22
C PHE A 171 25.08 -7.10 -19.67
N ARG A 172 24.56 -6.09 -20.37
CA ARG A 172 25.04 -5.72 -21.70
C ARG A 172 26.05 -4.61 -21.55
N ARG A 173 27.20 -4.73 -22.22
CA ARG A 173 28.12 -3.59 -22.38
C ARG A 173 27.41 -2.54 -23.25
N GLN A 174 27.19 -1.37 -22.67
CA GLN A 174 26.59 -0.21 -23.31
C GLN A 174 27.48 0.99 -23.01
N ASP A 175 27.39 2.02 -23.85
CA ASP A 175 28.01 3.31 -23.56
C ASP A 175 27.44 3.83 -22.24
N LYS A 176 28.26 3.78 -21.18
CA LYS A 176 27.84 4.21 -19.84
C LYS A 176 27.77 5.73 -19.82
N ARG A 177 26.71 6.25 -19.21
CA ARG A 177 26.45 7.70 -19.12
C ARG A 177 27.42 8.39 -18.17
N PHE A 178 27.84 7.71 -17.11
CA PHE A 178 28.64 8.27 -16.02
C PHE A 178 29.93 7.48 -15.83
N ALA A 179 31.05 8.20 -15.68
CA ALA A 179 32.33 7.62 -15.33
C ALA A 179 32.31 7.11 -13.87
N LEU A 180 31.73 7.89 -12.96
CA LEU A 180 31.65 7.55 -11.53
C LEU A 180 30.30 7.94 -10.92
N THR A 181 29.75 7.06 -10.11
CA THR A 181 28.47 7.33 -9.42
C THR A 181 28.48 6.92 -7.96
N TYR A 182 27.62 7.56 -7.17
CA TYR A 182 27.43 7.21 -5.76
C TYR A 182 26.08 7.65 -5.20
N ARG A 183 25.49 6.80 -4.36
CA ARG A 183 24.37 7.15 -3.49
C ARG A 183 24.65 6.72 -2.07
N GLY A 184 25.18 7.64 -1.26
CA GLY A 184 25.44 7.46 0.16
C GLY A 184 24.19 7.61 1.03
N SER A 185 24.38 7.57 2.34
CA SER A 185 23.34 7.93 3.30
C SER A 185 23.94 8.71 4.46
N LEU A 186 23.25 9.75 4.89
CA LEU A 186 23.57 10.46 6.13
C LEU A 186 23.18 9.54 7.30
N GLN A 187 24.13 9.26 8.19
CA GLN A 187 23.91 8.41 9.37
C GLN A 187 24.22 9.21 10.65
N PRO A 188 23.49 8.95 11.76
CA PRO A 188 23.75 9.55 13.06
C PRO A 188 25.17 9.27 13.57
N LEU A 189 25.66 10.09 14.51
CA LEU A 189 26.96 9.90 15.17
C LEU A 189 27.12 8.52 15.82
N ALA A 190 26.02 7.96 16.33
CA ALA A 190 25.99 6.65 16.99
C ALA A 190 26.44 5.48 16.10
N PHE A 191 26.53 5.67 14.78
CA PHE A 191 27.05 4.64 13.86
C PHE A 191 28.57 4.62 13.74
N GLY A 192 29.27 5.57 14.39
CA GLY A 192 30.72 5.69 14.37
C GLY A 192 31.29 5.95 12.98
N ARG A 193 32.57 5.59 12.79
CA ARG A 193 33.29 5.76 11.52
C ARG A 193 32.58 5.12 10.33
N LEU A 194 32.01 3.92 10.46
CA LEU A 194 31.32 3.28 9.32
C LEU A 194 30.08 4.09 8.88
N GLY A 195 29.36 4.70 9.82
CA GLY A 195 28.28 5.63 9.49
C GLY A 195 28.78 6.90 8.79
N TYR A 196 29.92 7.43 9.25
CA TYR A 196 30.54 8.62 8.66
C TYR A 196 31.11 8.36 7.25
N GLU A 197 31.80 7.23 7.04
CA GLU A 197 32.43 6.87 5.76
C GLU A 197 31.42 6.84 4.59
N LYS A 198 30.15 6.48 4.85
CA LYS A 198 29.05 6.51 3.86
C LYS A 198 28.73 7.89 3.30
N ARG A 199 29.13 8.97 3.98
CA ARG A 199 29.06 10.33 3.41
C ARG A 199 30.45 10.85 3.05
N GLY A 200 31.46 10.52 3.85
CA GLY A 200 32.84 10.96 3.68
C GLY A 200 33.42 10.61 2.31
N ILE A 201 33.23 9.37 1.83
CA ILE A 201 33.77 8.94 0.52
C ILE A 201 33.23 9.80 -0.63
N GLY A 202 31.95 10.16 -0.58
CA GLY A 202 31.32 10.98 -1.60
C GLY A 202 31.85 12.41 -1.58
N TYR A 203 32.03 13.00 -0.40
CA TYR A 203 32.57 14.36 -0.28
C TYR A 203 34.03 14.46 -0.73
N GLN A 204 34.87 13.53 -0.29
CA GLN A 204 36.28 13.51 -0.68
C GLN A 204 36.43 13.30 -2.18
N MET A 205 35.66 12.38 -2.78
CA MET A 205 35.71 12.12 -4.21
C MET A 205 35.19 13.29 -5.04
N SER A 206 34.08 13.91 -4.63
CA SER A 206 33.56 15.12 -5.30
C SER A 206 34.58 16.27 -5.27
N ALA A 207 35.28 16.45 -4.16
CA ALA A 207 36.33 17.46 -4.04
C ALA A 207 37.54 17.18 -4.95
N LEU A 208 37.93 15.90 -5.09
CA LEU A 208 38.97 15.48 -6.02
C LEU A 208 38.55 15.72 -7.48
N LEU A 209 37.36 15.25 -7.86
CA LEU A 209 36.86 15.33 -9.23
C LEU A 209 36.50 16.74 -9.70
N ALA A 210 36.30 17.69 -8.79
CA ALA A 210 36.12 19.10 -9.15
C ALA A 210 37.28 19.67 -10.00
N LYS A 211 38.46 19.03 -9.96
CA LYS A 211 39.64 19.40 -10.77
C LYS A 211 39.70 18.69 -12.13
N HIS A 212 38.77 17.78 -12.41
CA HIS A 212 38.76 16.89 -13.59
C HIS A 212 37.40 16.94 -14.30
N ALA A 213 37.12 18.05 -14.98
CA ALA A 213 35.81 18.28 -15.64
C ALA A 213 35.49 17.27 -16.77
N ASP A 214 36.49 16.53 -17.25
CA ASP A 214 36.33 15.45 -18.23
C ASP A 214 35.69 14.18 -17.63
N ILE A 215 35.75 14.00 -16.31
CA ILE A 215 35.16 12.85 -15.61
C ILE A 215 33.74 13.18 -15.20
N ARG A 216 32.77 12.69 -15.98
CA ARG A 216 31.36 12.87 -15.67
C ARG A 216 30.93 12.01 -14.48
N CYS A 217 30.58 12.65 -13.37
CA CYS A 217 30.14 11.97 -12.16
C CYS A 217 28.73 12.34 -11.70
N ASP A 218 28.09 11.45 -10.92
CA ASP A 218 26.85 11.71 -10.20
C ASP A 218 26.93 11.11 -8.78
N ILE A 219 27.28 11.95 -7.81
CA ILE A 219 27.58 11.59 -6.42
C ILE A 219 26.65 12.37 -5.49
N SER A 220 25.88 11.66 -4.67
CA SER A 220 25.09 12.29 -3.61
C SER A 220 24.94 11.39 -2.39
N SER A 221 24.78 12.00 -1.22
CA SER A 221 24.39 11.33 0.03
C SER A 221 23.08 11.87 0.60
N ARG A 222 22.44 12.80 -0.12
CA ARG A 222 21.19 13.45 0.26
C ARG A 222 20.03 12.48 0.16
N TRP A 223 19.01 12.71 0.98
CA TRP A 223 17.84 11.84 1.00
C TRP A 223 16.98 12.03 -0.26
N GLU A 224 16.90 13.26 -0.74
CA GLU A 224 16.15 13.74 -1.89
C GLU A 224 16.69 13.14 -3.21
N ASP A 225 17.98 12.81 -3.25
CA ASP A 225 18.63 12.18 -4.40
C ASP A 225 18.56 10.64 -4.36
N ARG A 226 17.83 10.06 -3.41
CA ARG A 226 17.64 8.61 -3.32
C ARG A 226 16.94 8.09 -4.58
N ILE A 227 17.52 7.05 -5.15
CA ILE A 227 16.98 6.35 -6.30
C ILE A 227 16.51 4.97 -5.82
N SER A 228 15.28 4.62 -6.18
CA SER A 228 14.63 3.36 -5.81
C SER A 228 14.04 2.69 -7.04
N GLY A 229 13.76 1.38 -6.93
CA GLY A 229 13.06 0.67 -7.98
C GLY A 229 13.87 0.45 -9.26
N LYS A 230 13.16 0.35 -10.38
CA LYS A 230 13.75 0.26 -11.72
C LYS A 230 14.77 1.36 -12.00
N ALA A 231 14.54 2.59 -11.53
CA ALA A 231 15.45 3.71 -11.74
C ALA A 231 16.84 3.46 -11.11
N TRP A 232 16.91 2.68 -10.01
CA TRP A 232 18.18 2.31 -9.39
C TRP A 232 18.97 1.34 -10.28
N SER A 233 18.29 0.33 -10.84
CA SER A 233 18.92 -0.59 -11.79
C SER A 233 19.41 0.12 -13.06
N GLU A 234 18.64 1.09 -13.56
CA GLU A 234 19.01 1.91 -14.72
C GLU A 234 20.20 2.83 -14.41
N PHE A 235 20.23 3.40 -13.21
CA PHE A 235 21.34 4.22 -12.73
C PHE A 235 22.64 3.41 -12.67
N LEU A 236 22.65 2.24 -12.02
CA LEU A 236 23.81 1.37 -11.96
C LEU A 236 24.23 0.86 -13.35
N ALA A 237 23.26 0.49 -14.19
CA ALA A 237 23.53 0.08 -15.56
C ALA A 237 24.12 1.21 -16.41
N ALA A 238 23.89 2.48 -16.06
CA ALA A 238 24.45 3.65 -16.71
C ALA A 238 25.81 4.10 -16.14
N SER A 239 26.35 3.39 -15.14
CA SER A 239 27.62 3.70 -14.48
C SER A 239 28.76 2.81 -14.97
N ASN A 240 29.91 3.40 -15.27
CA ASN A 240 31.19 2.69 -15.45
C ASN A 240 31.71 2.21 -14.10
N VAL A 241 31.81 3.14 -13.14
CA VAL A 241 32.31 2.87 -11.78
C VAL A 241 31.29 3.34 -10.73
N VAL A 242 31.15 2.56 -9.66
CA VAL A 242 30.33 2.89 -8.48
C VAL A 242 31.24 3.01 -7.26
N LEU A 243 31.10 4.11 -6.52
CA LEU A 243 31.75 4.27 -5.21
C LEU A 243 31.05 3.43 -4.13
N GLY A 244 31.80 3.02 -3.11
CA GLY A 244 31.19 2.35 -1.98
C GLY A 244 32.11 2.19 -0.77
N VAL A 245 31.49 1.80 0.33
CA VAL A 245 32.14 1.55 1.63
C VAL A 245 31.47 0.33 2.27
N GLU A 246 32.10 -0.25 3.28
CA GLU A 246 31.46 -1.29 4.08
C GLU A 246 30.21 -0.74 4.80
N SER A 247 29.19 -1.59 4.94
CA SER A 247 27.97 -1.27 5.66
C SER A 247 28.07 -1.60 7.16
N GLY A 248 27.03 -1.25 7.91
CA GLY A 248 26.92 -1.47 9.35
C GLY A 248 27.29 -0.25 10.21
N SER A 249 27.62 -0.54 11.47
CA SER A 249 28.12 0.35 12.50
C SER A 249 29.34 -0.29 13.16
N ASN A 250 30.30 0.50 13.62
CA ASN A 250 31.40 0.03 14.45
C ASN A 250 31.30 0.50 15.91
N ILE A 251 30.19 1.16 16.28
CA ILE A 251 29.84 1.44 17.66
C ILE A 251 28.56 0.67 17.97
N PHE A 252 28.65 -0.25 18.92
CA PHE A 252 27.50 -0.99 19.46
C PHE A 252 27.14 -0.38 20.81
N ASP A 253 25.93 0.15 20.92
CA ASP A 253 25.42 0.78 22.13
C ASP A 253 24.81 -0.30 23.04
N PHE A 254 25.55 -0.75 24.05
CA PHE A 254 25.11 -1.87 24.88
C PHE A 254 24.01 -1.49 25.88
N ASP A 255 24.11 -0.29 26.45
CA ASP A 255 23.30 0.17 27.59
C ASP A 255 22.52 1.47 27.31
N GLY A 256 22.70 2.08 26.14
CA GLY A 256 22.08 3.35 25.76
C GLY A 256 22.96 4.57 26.00
N GLU A 257 24.16 4.40 26.57
CA GLU A 257 25.07 5.50 26.88
C GLU A 257 25.47 6.28 25.62
N VAL A 258 25.74 5.58 24.50
CA VAL A 258 26.14 6.21 23.25
C VAL A 258 25.04 7.13 22.74
N GLY A 259 23.79 6.67 22.74
CA GLY A 259 22.62 7.47 22.38
C GLY A 259 22.49 8.72 23.24
N ILE A 260 22.61 8.60 24.56
CA ILE A 260 22.52 9.73 25.51
C ILE A 260 23.62 10.77 25.22
N ARG A 261 24.87 10.33 25.02
CA ARG A 261 26.00 11.22 24.73
C ARG A 261 25.85 11.91 23.37
N CYS A 262 25.39 11.19 22.34
CA CYS A 262 25.11 11.78 21.03
C CYS A 262 24.03 12.86 21.12
N SER A 263 22.90 12.60 21.78
CA SER A 263 21.84 13.61 21.95
C SER A 263 22.30 14.83 22.75
N ALA A 264 23.12 14.65 23.79
CA ALA A 264 23.69 15.76 24.55
C ALA A 264 24.68 16.59 23.72
N TYR A 265 25.48 15.94 22.87
CA TYR A 265 26.39 16.61 21.94
C TYR A 265 25.61 17.41 20.88
N GLU A 266 24.60 16.79 20.26
CA GLU A 266 23.74 17.43 19.26
C GLU A 266 23.03 18.68 19.82
N ALA A 267 22.52 18.61 21.05
CA ALA A 267 21.91 19.76 21.71
C ALA A 267 22.89 20.92 21.97
N ARG A 268 24.15 20.64 22.31
CA ARG A 268 25.18 21.68 22.54
C ARG A 268 25.70 22.30 21.24
N HIS A 269 25.66 21.56 20.14
CA HIS A 269 26.24 21.95 18.85
C HIS A 269 25.19 22.16 17.74
N GLY A 270 23.94 22.48 18.10
CA GLY A 270 22.82 22.59 17.14
C GLY A 270 22.93 23.73 16.11
N ASN A 271 23.93 24.61 16.23
CA ASN A 271 24.24 25.67 15.26
C ASN A 271 25.34 25.29 14.26
N GLU A 272 25.98 24.12 14.42
CA GLU A 272 26.98 23.59 13.49
C GLU A 272 26.32 22.66 12.45
N ASP A 273 26.97 22.43 11.31
CA ASP A 273 26.51 21.43 10.33
C ASP A 273 26.81 20.01 10.86
N PRO A 274 25.78 19.22 11.25
CA PRO A 274 25.96 17.90 11.86
C PRO A 274 26.53 16.86 10.87
N TRP A 275 26.52 17.17 9.57
CA TRP A 275 26.99 16.28 8.52
C TRP A 275 28.44 16.55 8.12
N SER A 276 29.04 17.64 8.59
CA SER A 276 30.42 18.01 8.28
C SER A 276 31.45 17.03 8.90
N GLN A 277 32.64 16.98 8.29
CA GLN A 277 33.78 16.22 8.83
C GLN A 277 34.18 16.72 10.22
N ARG A 278 34.33 18.04 10.35
CA ARG A 278 34.72 18.71 11.60
C ARG A 278 33.77 18.37 12.76
N TYR A 279 32.47 18.27 12.49
CA TYR A 279 31.49 17.92 13.51
C TYR A 279 31.68 16.50 14.04
N TYR A 280 31.92 15.54 13.14
CA TYR A 280 32.22 14.15 13.50
C TYR A 280 33.56 14.03 14.24
N ASP A 281 34.63 14.66 13.72
CA ASP A 281 35.97 14.58 14.32
C ASP A 281 35.96 15.08 15.77
N ARG A 282 35.26 16.19 16.05
CA ARG A 282 35.09 16.71 17.40
C ARG A 282 34.29 15.80 18.31
N ALA A 283 33.19 15.22 17.82
CA ALA A 283 32.42 14.25 18.59
C ALA A 283 33.25 13.00 18.91
N HIS A 284 34.09 12.58 17.95
CA HIS A 284 35.01 11.47 18.11
C HIS A 284 36.08 11.74 19.16
N GLU A 285 36.76 12.88 19.09
CA GLU A 285 37.72 13.34 20.10
C GLU A 285 37.09 13.47 21.48
N GLU A 286 35.85 13.99 21.56
CA GLU A 286 35.18 14.19 22.85
C GLU A 286 34.72 12.89 23.50
N PHE A 287 34.08 11.98 22.75
CA PHE A 287 33.53 10.76 23.34
C PHE A 287 33.38 9.54 22.43
N LEU A 288 33.25 9.65 21.09
CA LEU A 288 32.99 8.43 20.30
C LEU A 288 34.20 7.48 20.31
N HIS A 289 35.43 8.00 20.40
CA HIS A 289 36.64 7.18 20.42
C HIS A 289 36.68 6.14 21.55
N SER A 290 35.95 6.35 22.66
CA SER A 290 35.89 5.39 23.76
C SER A 290 34.99 4.19 23.48
N PHE A 291 34.12 4.28 22.47
CA PHE A 291 33.19 3.22 22.07
C PHE A 291 33.51 2.63 20.68
N GLU A 292 34.27 3.37 19.87
CA GLU A 292 34.67 3.03 18.51
C GLU A 292 35.36 1.66 18.43
N GLY A 293 34.81 0.75 17.63
CA GLY A 293 35.41 -0.57 17.38
C GLY A 293 35.20 -1.58 18.51
N ASN A 294 34.26 -1.34 19.44
CA ASN A 294 33.91 -2.30 20.48
C ASN A 294 33.44 -3.66 19.91
N VAL A 295 32.85 -3.64 18.69
CA VAL A 295 32.43 -4.82 17.93
C VAL A 295 32.83 -4.67 16.46
N ASP A 296 33.52 -5.67 15.92
CA ASP A 296 34.01 -5.67 14.53
C ASP A 296 32.94 -6.22 13.56
N TYR A 297 31.98 -5.37 13.20
CA TYR A 297 30.76 -5.75 12.49
C TYR A 297 30.72 -5.46 10.99
N ALA A 298 31.68 -4.74 10.40
CA ALA A 298 31.61 -4.28 9.01
C ALA A 298 31.08 -5.36 8.02
N GLN A 299 30.00 -5.04 7.30
CA GLN A 299 29.30 -5.99 6.42
C GLN A 299 29.32 -5.56 4.95
N ILE A 300 29.25 -6.54 4.05
CA ILE A 300 28.83 -6.29 2.67
C ILE A 300 27.37 -5.83 2.64
N SER A 301 27.07 -4.85 1.78
CA SER A 301 25.71 -4.41 1.43
C SER A 301 25.19 -5.09 0.15
N PRO A 302 23.87 -5.28 -0.02
CA PRO A 302 23.29 -5.79 -1.27
C PRO A 302 23.65 -4.94 -2.49
N ARG A 303 23.93 -3.65 -2.29
CA ARG A 303 24.34 -2.71 -3.35
C ARG A 303 25.60 -3.12 -4.10
N HIS A 304 26.51 -3.84 -3.47
CA HIS A 304 27.72 -4.33 -4.14
C HIS A 304 27.41 -5.50 -5.08
N PHE A 305 26.43 -6.35 -4.72
CA PHE A 305 25.92 -7.37 -5.63
C PHE A 305 25.16 -6.74 -6.79
N GLU A 306 24.34 -5.73 -6.53
CA GLU A 306 23.60 -5.00 -7.56
C GLU A 306 24.54 -4.30 -8.56
N ALA A 307 25.59 -3.64 -8.09
CA ALA A 307 26.59 -2.99 -8.95
C ALA A 307 27.32 -4.00 -9.84
N ALA A 308 27.77 -5.12 -9.26
CA ALA A 308 28.40 -6.20 -10.02
C ALA A 308 27.43 -6.82 -11.04
N ALA A 309 26.15 -7.00 -10.66
CA ALA A 309 25.11 -7.54 -11.55
C ALA A 309 24.80 -6.63 -12.75
N MET A 310 24.97 -5.32 -12.60
CA MET A 310 24.76 -4.31 -13.67
C MET A 310 26.04 -3.99 -14.46
N GLY A 311 27.14 -4.71 -14.19
CA GLY A 311 28.40 -4.53 -14.88
C GLY A 311 29.07 -3.18 -14.62
N ALA A 312 28.93 -2.65 -13.40
CA ALA A 312 29.67 -1.48 -12.96
C ALA A 312 30.88 -1.95 -12.14
N ALA A 313 32.08 -1.47 -12.50
CA ALA A 313 33.26 -1.65 -11.68
C ALA A 313 33.11 -0.91 -10.35
N GLN A 314 33.86 -1.30 -9.34
CA GLN A 314 33.70 -0.76 -7.99
C GLN A 314 34.99 -0.09 -7.52
N LEU A 315 34.86 1.12 -7.00
CA LEU A 315 35.93 1.88 -6.35
C LEU A 315 35.53 2.04 -4.89
N LEU A 316 36.14 1.26 -4.01
CA LEU A 316 35.65 1.12 -2.62
C LEU A 316 36.75 1.47 -1.62
N TYR A 317 36.39 2.05 -0.48
CA TYR A 317 37.34 2.11 0.63
C TYR A 317 37.86 0.73 0.98
N GLU A 318 39.14 0.66 1.35
CA GLU A 318 39.74 -0.58 1.81
C GLU A 318 38.97 -1.18 2.99
N GLY A 319 38.58 -2.44 2.82
CA GLY A 319 37.72 -3.17 3.75
C GLY A 319 37.69 -4.67 3.45
N ARG A 320 37.05 -5.43 4.33
CA ARG A 320 36.93 -6.90 4.22
C ARG A 320 35.73 -7.33 3.40
N TYR A 321 34.66 -6.54 3.37
CA TYR A 321 33.41 -6.81 2.65
C TYR A 321 32.89 -8.23 2.90
N SER A 322 32.81 -8.60 4.19
CA SER A 322 32.44 -9.95 4.67
C SER A 322 33.30 -11.10 4.09
N GLY A 323 34.49 -10.81 3.56
CA GLY A 323 35.39 -11.78 2.92
C GLY A 323 35.02 -12.11 1.46
N ILE A 324 34.12 -11.33 0.85
CA ILE A 324 33.53 -11.63 -0.47
C ILE A 324 34.22 -10.83 -1.58
N PHE A 325 34.32 -9.51 -1.43
CA PHE A 325 35.00 -8.64 -2.40
C PHE A 325 36.48 -8.49 -2.05
N ARG A 326 37.37 -8.81 -3.00
CA ARG A 326 38.82 -8.80 -2.81
C ARG A 326 39.44 -7.58 -3.49
N PRO A 327 40.36 -6.86 -2.83
CA PRO A 327 40.99 -5.67 -3.38
C PRO A 327 41.84 -6.02 -4.61
N GLY A 328 41.77 -5.20 -5.65
CA GLY A 328 42.48 -5.39 -6.92
C GLY A 328 41.88 -6.45 -7.85
N GLU A 329 40.96 -7.29 -7.34
CA GLU A 329 40.27 -8.31 -8.13
C GLU A 329 38.81 -7.92 -8.41
N HIS A 330 38.04 -7.62 -7.36
CA HIS A 330 36.60 -7.34 -7.43
C HIS A 330 36.29 -5.85 -7.27
N TYR A 331 37.24 -5.08 -6.76
CA TYR A 331 37.14 -3.63 -6.62
C TYR A 331 38.53 -2.97 -6.62
N PHE A 332 38.60 -1.71 -7.00
CA PHE A 332 39.77 -0.86 -6.84
C PHE A 332 39.82 -0.34 -5.39
N PRO A 333 40.87 -0.66 -4.61
CA PRO A 333 40.99 -0.22 -3.23
C PRO A 333 41.31 1.27 -3.13
N LEU A 334 40.51 1.98 -2.34
CA LEU A 334 40.65 3.41 -2.08
C LEU A 334 41.13 3.63 -0.65
N ALA A 335 42.29 4.25 -0.50
CA ALA A 335 42.76 4.72 0.80
C ALA A 335 41.87 5.87 1.31
N ARG A 336 41.58 5.90 2.62
CA ARG A 336 40.66 6.87 3.25
C ARG A 336 41.16 8.32 3.23
N ASP A 337 42.46 8.50 3.01
CA ASP A 337 43.17 9.77 2.90
C ASP A 337 43.48 10.16 1.44
N LEU A 338 43.08 9.32 0.47
CA LEU A 338 43.30 9.52 -0.97
C LEU A 338 44.77 9.78 -1.34
N VAL A 339 45.73 9.11 -0.68
CA VAL A 339 47.19 9.35 -0.86
C VAL A 339 47.69 9.26 -2.31
N ASP A 340 47.04 8.47 -3.17
CA ASP A 340 47.37 8.37 -4.61
C ASP A 340 46.18 8.78 -5.50
N PRO A 341 45.92 10.09 -5.66
CA PRO A 341 44.82 10.55 -6.48
C PRO A 341 45.05 10.28 -7.97
N SER A 342 46.30 10.16 -8.43
CA SER A 342 46.62 9.90 -9.84
C SER A 342 46.17 8.51 -10.26
N ALA A 343 46.43 7.48 -9.46
CA ALA A 343 45.97 6.12 -9.76
C ALA A 343 44.44 6.01 -9.84
N ILE A 344 43.70 6.79 -9.03
CA ILE A 344 42.24 6.86 -9.11
C ILE A 344 41.80 7.42 -10.46
N ILE A 345 42.37 8.56 -10.87
CA ILE A 345 42.01 9.22 -12.13
C ILE A 345 42.38 8.34 -13.33
N ASP A 346 43.52 7.66 -13.30
CA ASP A 346 43.94 6.72 -14.34
C ASP A 346 42.98 5.53 -14.42
N PHE A 347 42.57 4.96 -13.28
CA PHE A 347 41.56 3.90 -13.25
C PHE A 347 40.21 4.34 -13.81
N LEU A 348 39.75 5.57 -13.50
CA LEU A 348 38.49 6.12 -14.03
C LEU A 348 38.52 6.35 -15.55
N ARG A 349 39.71 6.41 -16.16
CA ARG A 349 39.90 6.54 -17.62
C ARG A 349 40.19 5.20 -18.31
N ASP A 350 40.55 4.15 -17.57
CA ASP A 350 40.84 2.82 -18.12
C ASP A 350 39.58 1.95 -18.19
N GLU A 351 38.79 2.13 -19.25
CA GLU A 351 37.58 1.34 -19.52
C GLU A 351 37.87 -0.17 -19.60
N ALA A 352 39.06 -0.57 -20.06
CA ALA A 352 39.42 -1.97 -20.18
C ALA A 352 39.66 -2.60 -18.79
N ALA A 353 40.31 -1.90 -17.88
CA ALA A 353 40.46 -2.34 -16.49
C ALA A 353 39.12 -2.39 -15.76
N GLN A 354 38.26 -1.38 -15.94
CA GLN A 354 36.92 -1.36 -15.39
C GLN A 354 36.09 -2.56 -15.87
N GLY A 355 36.10 -2.82 -17.18
CA GLY A 355 35.41 -3.97 -17.77
C GLY A 355 35.88 -5.30 -17.20
N ARG A 356 37.21 -5.53 -17.11
CA ARG A 356 37.77 -6.76 -16.51
C ARG A 356 37.33 -6.94 -15.06
N MET A 357 37.30 -5.87 -14.28
CA MET A 357 36.88 -5.91 -12.88
C MET A 357 35.38 -6.21 -12.73
N ALA A 358 34.54 -5.59 -13.57
CA ALA A 358 33.10 -5.82 -13.57
C ALA A 358 32.76 -7.25 -13.99
N ASP A 359 33.37 -7.75 -15.06
CA ASP A 359 33.20 -9.14 -15.53
C ASP A 359 33.61 -10.12 -14.43
N ARG A 360 34.79 -9.91 -13.80
CA ARG A 360 35.29 -10.78 -12.73
C ARG A 360 34.36 -10.80 -11.51
N ALA A 361 33.88 -9.64 -11.07
CA ALA A 361 32.91 -9.57 -9.96
C ALA A 361 31.58 -10.27 -10.31
N PHE A 362 31.11 -10.14 -11.56
CA PHE A 362 29.91 -10.84 -12.01
C PHE A 362 30.10 -12.37 -12.01
N GLU A 363 31.20 -12.86 -12.60
CA GLU A 363 31.49 -14.28 -12.74
C GLU A 363 31.80 -14.95 -11.40
N GLU A 364 32.67 -14.35 -10.58
CA GLU A 364 33.14 -14.98 -9.34
C GLU A 364 32.20 -14.76 -8.14
N ILE A 365 31.38 -13.70 -8.15
CA ILE A 365 30.50 -13.33 -7.02
C ILE A 365 29.02 -13.48 -7.39
N VAL A 366 28.52 -12.78 -8.42
CA VAL A 366 27.08 -12.81 -8.74
C VAL A 366 26.62 -14.20 -9.18
N LEU A 367 27.41 -14.89 -9.99
CA LEU A 367 27.11 -16.25 -10.44
C LEU A 367 27.46 -17.34 -9.41
N ALA A 368 28.07 -16.99 -8.27
CA ALA A 368 28.43 -17.97 -7.25
C ALA A 368 27.20 -18.37 -6.41
N PRO A 369 26.74 -19.65 -6.45
CA PRO A 369 25.50 -20.06 -5.80
C PRO A 369 25.45 -19.82 -4.29
N ARG A 370 26.61 -19.81 -3.61
CA ARG A 370 26.71 -19.55 -2.18
C ARG A 370 26.17 -18.18 -1.73
N TYR A 371 26.04 -17.22 -2.64
CA TYR A 371 25.50 -15.89 -2.34
C TYR A 371 24.07 -15.69 -2.84
N TRP A 372 23.41 -16.75 -3.32
CA TRP A 372 22.04 -16.66 -3.82
C TRP A 372 21.02 -16.79 -2.68
N TYR A 373 19.87 -16.15 -2.85
CA TYR A 373 18.75 -16.30 -1.91
C TYR A 373 18.32 -17.76 -1.75
N GLU A 374 18.35 -18.57 -2.81
CA GLU A 374 18.01 -19.99 -2.77
C GLU A 374 18.89 -20.78 -1.79
N THR A 375 20.19 -20.55 -1.84
CA THR A 375 21.15 -21.24 -0.97
C THR A 375 20.99 -20.79 0.48
N PHE A 376 20.82 -19.47 0.69
CA PHE A 376 20.53 -18.94 2.03
C PHE A 376 19.27 -19.56 2.63
N VAL A 377 18.15 -19.55 1.90
CA VAL A 377 16.88 -20.09 2.39
C VAL A 377 16.98 -21.60 2.63
N SER A 378 17.66 -22.35 1.77
CA SER A 378 17.91 -23.78 1.98
C SER A 378 18.69 -24.05 3.27
N GLN A 379 19.77 -23.30 3.53
CA GLN A 379 20.57 -23.45 4.76
C GLN A 379 19.79 -23.01 5.99
N ALA A 380 18.96 -21.97 5.86
CA ALA A 380 18.11 -21.50 6.93
C ALA A 380 17.04 -22.54 7.28
N ASP A 381 16.42 -23.18 6.28
CA ASP A 381 15.51 -24.30 6.51
C ASP A 381 16.20 -25.48 7.20
N ASP A 382 17.46 -25.80 6.87
CA ASP A 382 18.23 -26.84 7.57
C ASP A 382 18.39 -26.55 9.06
N ALA A 383 18.70 -25.29 9.40
CA ALA A 383 18.76 -24.87 10.80
C ALA A 383 17.38 -24.91 11.49
N ILE A 384 16.30 -24.58 10.76
CA ILE A 384 14.93 -24.63 11.26
C ILE A 384 14.49 -26.07 11.52
N ASP A 385 14.80 -27.00 10.62
CA ASP A 385 14.45 -28.42 10.76
C ASP A 385 15.11 -29.07 11.98
N GLU A 386 16.35 -28.72 12.26
CA GLU A 386 17.04 -29.16 13.46
C GLU A 386 16.36 -28.62 14.74
N CYS A 387 15.87 -27.38 14.71
CA CYS A 387 15.05 -26.82 15.80
C CYS A 387 13.69 -27.52 15.91
N LEU A 388 13.01 -27.78 14.79
CA LEU A 388 11.72 -28.50 14.76
C LEU A 388 11.87 -29.93 15.31
N ALA A 389 12.94 -30.62 14.94
CA ALA A 389 13.27 -31.95 15.42
C ALA A 389 13.54 -31.95 16.93
N THR A 390 14.30 -30.97 17.43
CA THR A 390 14.56 -30.81 18.88
C THR A 390 13.27 -30.58 19.67
N LYS A 391 12.30 -29.87 19.09
CA LYS A 391 10.97 -29.65 19.68
C LYS A 391 9.97 -30.78 19.44
N GLY A 392 10.37 -31.89 18.83
CA GLY A 392 9.50 -33.03 18.56
C GLY A 392 8.41 -32.77 17.51
N ARG A 393 8.52 -31.68 16.73
CA ARG A 393 7.55 -31.27 15.70
C ARG A 393 7.90 -31.82 14.31
N ARG A 394 8.42 -33.06 14.26
CA ARG A 394 9.13 -33.63 13.10
C ARG A 394 8.37 -33.45 11.77
N ALA A 395 9.07 -32.90 10.78
CA ALA A 395 8.67 -32.94 9.37
C ALA A 395 8.45 -34.39 8.91
N ARG A 396 7.44 -34.58 8.06
CA ARG A 396 7.13 -35.88 7.43
C ARG A 396 8.35 -36.34 6.61
N PRO A 397 8.74 -37.63 6.64
CA PRO A 397 9.87 -38.09 5.83
C PRO A 397 9.59 -37.89 4.34
N PRO A 398 10.62 -37.58 3.51
CA PRO A 398 10.44 -37.34 2.09
C PRO A 398 9.88 -38.61 1.43
N GLY A 399 8.65 -38.52 0.95
CA GLY A 399 8.03 -39.57 0.15
C GLY A 399 8.62 -39.61 -1.26
N PRO A 400 8.32 -40.67 -2.04
CA PRO A 400 8.66 -40.71 -3.47
C PRO A 400 8.09 -39.48 -4.19
N ALA A 401 8.74 -39.07 -5.28
CA ALA A 401 8.36 -37.90 -6.07
C ALA A 401 6.84 -37.94 -6.37
N PRO A 402 6.09 -36.88 -6.03
CA PRO A 402 4.63 -36.89 -6.16
C PRO A 402 4.22 -37.04 -7.62
N LYS A 403 3.17 -37.81 -7.88
CA LYS A 403 2.52 -37.81 -9.20
C LYS A 403 1.88 -36.43 -9.43
N PRO A 404 1.78 -35.97 -10.69
CA PRO A 404 0.98 -34.79 -11.01
C PRO A 404 -0.48 -34.96 -10.55
N VAL A 405 -1.14 -33.90 -10.14
CA VAL A 405 -2.49 -33.93 -9.57
C VAL A 405 -3.54 -33.54 -10.63
N ALA A 406 -4.60 -34.35 -10.76
CA ALA A 406 -5.71 -34.07 -11.65
C ALA A 406 -7.00 -33.80 -10.85
N HIS A 407 -7.63 -32.64 -11.07
CA HIS A 407 -8.92 -32.29 -10.48
C HIS A 407 -10.05 -32.45 -11.49
N LEU A 408 -10.99 -33.36 -11.21
CA LEU A 408 -12.15 -33.67 -12.05
C LEU A 408 -13.39 -33.03 -11.43
N LEU A 409 -14.03 -32.07 -12.10
CA LEU A 409 -15.10 -31.24 -11.55
C LEU A 409 -16.45 -31.60 -12.19
N SER A 410 -17.42 -32.01 -11.38
CA SER A 410 -18.78 -32.33 -11.85
C SER A 410 -19.85 -31.62 -11.01
N ALA A 411 -20.75 -30.90 -11.66
CA ALA A 411 -21.86 -30.21 -11.00
C ALA A 411 -22.96 -31.15 -10.45
N LYS A 412 -22.78 -32.47 -10.60
CA LYS A 412 -23.64 -33.52 -10.05
C LYS A 412 -22.88 -34.35 -9.02
N ASP A 413 -23.56 -35.27 -8.36
CA ASP A 413 -22.90 -36.19 -7.45
C ASP A 413 -22.01 -37.13 -8.25
N PRO A 414 -20.69 -37.18 -7.99
CA PRO A 414 -19.77 -37.95 -8.82
C PRO A 414 -19.82 -39.45 -8.53
N ILE A 415 -20.60 -39.91 -7.54
CA ILE A 415 -20.69 -41.34 -7.23
C ILE A 415 -21.49 -42.07 -8.32
N GLY A 416 -20.83 -43.01 -9.00
CA GLY A 416 -21.48 -43.90 -9.96
C GLY A 416 -21.67 -43.30 -11.35
N ASP A 417 -21.08 -42.13 -11.62
CA ASP A 417 -21.11 -41.47 -12.92
C ASP A 417 -20.15 -42.17 -13.92
N PRO A 418 -20.66 -42.86 -14.96
CA PRO A 418 -19.82 -43.63 -15.88
C PRO A 418 -18.81 -42.79 -16.68
N GLU A 419 -19.07 -41.49 -16.87
CA GLU A 419 -18.19 -40.59 -17.60
C GLU A 419 -16.98 -40.23 -16.75
N ILE A 420 -17.21 -39.89 -15.48
CA ILE A 420 -16.16 -39.60 -14.51
C ILE A 420 -15.28 -40.83 -14.27
N GLU A 421 -15.89 -42.02 -14.09
CA GLU A 421 -15.14 -43.26 -13.87
C GLU A 421 -14.19 -43.59 -15.04
N ARG A 422 -14.59 -43.25 -16.28
CA ARG A 422 -13.75 -43.43 -17.48
C ARG A 422 -12.49 -42.57 -17.39
N PHE A 423 -12.61 -41.31 -16.98
CA PHE A 423 -11.48 -40.41 -16.79
C PHE A 423 -10.61 -40.81 -15.58
N VAL A 424 -11.21 -41.21 -14.47
CA VAL A 424 -10.48 -41.72 -13.28
C VAL A 424 -9.64 -42.93 -13.67
N SER A 425 -10.22 -43.91 -14.37
CA SER A 425 -9.49 -45.11 -14.82
C SER A 425 -8.30 -44.78 -15.73
N SER A 426 -8.46 -43.80 -16.62
CA SER A 426 -7.42 -43.36 -17.55
C SER A 426 -6.29 -42.56 -16.86
N LEU A 427 -6.66 -41.62 -15.97
CA LEU A 427 -5.70 -40.70 -15.34
C LEU A 427 -4.97 -41.29 -14.13
N SER A 428 -5.59 -42.21 -13.37
CA SER A 428 -4.98 -42.78 -12.15
C SER A 428 -3.66 -43.54 -12.39
N ALA A 429 -3.39 -43.93 -13.64
CA ALA A 429 -2.11 -44.50 -14.04
C ALA A 429 -0.96 -43.48 -13.93
N THR A 430 -1.21 -42.21 -14.24
CA THR A 430 -0.19 -41.16 -14.40
C THR A 430 -0.32 -40.01 -13.40
N HIS A 431 -1.50 -39.81 -12.81
CA HIS A 431 -1.84 -38.71 -11.92
C HIS A 431 -2.40 -39.20 -10.57
N ASP A 432 -2.28 -38.36 -9.54
CA ASP A 432 -3.10 -38.45 -8.34
C ASP A 432 -4.44 -37.75 -8.63
N VAL A 433 -5.52 -38.53 -8.65
CA VAL A 433 -6.84 -38.05 -9.08
C VAL A 433 -7.69 -37.62 -7.88
N VAL A 434 -8.24 -36.40 -7.97
CA VAL A 434 -9.24 -35.86 -7.05
C VAL A 434 -10.51 -35.55 -7.84
N VAL A 435 -11.60 -36.24 -7.53
CA VAL A 435 -12.92 -35.99 -8.08
C VAL A 435 -13.68 -35.08 -7.14
N ILE A 436 -14.19 -33.97 -7.65
CA ILE A 436 -14.89 -32.94 -6.89
C ILE A 436 -16.29 -32.78 -7.49
N GLY A 437 -17.34 -32.96 -6.70
CA GLY A 437 -18.70 -32.72 -7.19
C GLY A 437 -19.70 -32.29 -6.14
N ILE A 438 -20.91 -31.95 -6.60
CA ILE A 438 -21.97 -31.34 -5.79
C ILE A 438 -22.98 -32.42 -5.38
N ARG A 439 -23.32 -32.49 -4.09
CA ARG A 439 -24.31 -33.43 -3.56
C ARG A 439 -25.75 -32.98 -3.85
N GLU A 440 -26.64 -33.94 -4.05
CA GLU A 440 -28.09 -33.68 -4.09
C GLU A 440 -28.62 -33.24 -2.70
N SER A 441 -29.63 -32.36 -2.72
CA SER A 441 -30.06 -31.45 -1.65
C SER A 441 -30.77 -32.09 -0.44
N ASP A 442 -30.74 -33.42 -0.27
CA ASP A 442 -31.53 -34.11 0.77
C ASP A 442 -30.83 -34.23 2.14
N ASP A 443 -29.58 -33.76 2.26
CA ASP A 443 -28.83 -33.82 3.51
C ASP A 443 -28.77 -32.44 4.20
N ALA A 444 -29.23 -32.39 5.45
CA ALA A 444 -29.25 -31.19 6.31
C ALA A 444 -27.85 -30.63 6.68
N THR A 445 -26.78 -31.12 6.06
CA THR A 445 -25.38 -30.75 6.35
C THR A 445 -24.68 -30.16 5.12
N THR A 446 -24.25 -28.90 5.22
CA THR A 446 -23.45 -28.21 4.19
C THR A 446 -21.96 -28.56 4.23
N ALA A 447 -21.56 -29.45 5.15
CA ALA A 447 -20.16 -29.83 5.34
C ALA A 447 -19.63 -30.69 4.17
N PRO A 448 -18.39 -30.46 3.71
CA PRO A 448 -17.76 -31.27 2.68
C PRO A 448 -17.48 -32.69 3.18
N VAL A 449 -17.70 -33.68 2.32
CA VAL A 449 -17.43 -35.10 2.61
C VAL A 449 -16.28 -35.57 1.72
N LEU A 450 -15.16 -35.95 2.35
CA LEU A 450 -14.02 -36.53 1.65
C LEU A 450 -14.02 -38.05 1.84
N GLN A 451 -14.05 -38.78 0.73
CA GLN A 451 -13.95 -40.24 0.70
C GLN A 451 -12.74 -40.68 -0.12
N ARG A 452 -11.87 -41.47 0.48
CA ARG A 452 -10.77 -42.13 -0.26
C ARG A 452 -11.24 -43.49 -0.76
N ARG A 453 -11.11 -43.73 -2.06
CA ARG A 453 -11.44 -45.00 -2.71
C ARG A 453 -10.28 -46.00 -2.61
N ARG A 454 -10.59 -47.28 -2.85
CA ARG A 454 -9.61 -48.39 -2.78
C ARG A 454 -8.51 -48.30 -3.83
N ASP A 455 -8.79 -47.65 -4.97
CA ASP A 455 -7.87 -47.39 -6.07
C ASP A 455 -6.90 -46.21 -5.81
N GLY A 456 -7.05 -45.52 -4.66
CA GLY A 456 -6.23 -44.38 -4.28
C GLY A 456 -6.84 -43.02 -4.63
N THR A 457 -7.92 -42.98 -5.41
CA THR A 457 -8.64 -41.76 -5.82
C THR A 457 -9.32 -41.10 -4.61
N ASN A 458 -9.25 -39.77 -4.53
CA ASN A 458 -9.98 -39.00 -3.54
C ASN A 458 -11.27 -38.44 -4.15
N VAL A 459 -12.40 -38.62 -3.50
CA VAL A 459 -13.69 -38.06 -3.91
C VAL A 459 -14.15 -37.06 -2.87
N LEU A 460 -14.24 -35.78 -3.27
CA LEU A 460 -14.73 -34.68 -2.47
C LEU A 460 -16.14 -34.32 -2.92
N ARG A 461 -17.11 -34.51 -2.04
CA ARG A 461 -18.52 -34.22 -2.27
C ARG A 461 -18.91 -32.98 -1.45
N LEU A 462 -19.30 -31.92 -2.14
CA LEU A 462 -19.54 -30.60 -1.57
C LEU A 462 -21.04 -30.31 -1.44
N GLY A 463 -21.41 -29.60 -0.38
CA GLY A 463 -22.72 -28.94 -0.31
C GLY A 463 -22.69 -27.66 -1.14
N ARG A 464 -23.79 -27.36 -1.85
CA ARG A 464 -23.93 -26.10 -2.59
C ARG A 464 -24.13 -24.96 -1.59
N THR A 465 -23.25 -23.97 -1.58
CA THR A 465 -23.36 -22.78 -0.70
C THR A 465 -24.08 -21.63 -1.41
N ASP A 466 -24.70 -20.71 -0.65
CA ASP A 466 -25.26 -19.45 -1.19
C ASP A 466 -24.19 -18.61 -1.91
N HIS A 467 -24.62 -17.85 -2.94
CA HIS A 467 -23.90 -16.88 -3.82
C HIS A 467 -22.79 -16.05 -3.18
N ARG A 468 -21.73 -16.69 -2.71
CA ARG A 468 -20.54 -16.01 -2.20
C ARG A 468 -19.72 -15.59 -3.41
N ALA A 469 -19.71 -14.30 -3.66
CA ALA A 469 -19.01 -13.67 -4.78
C ALA A 469 -17.53 -13.37 -4.45
N ASP A 470 -16.94 -14.13 -3.52
CA ASP A 470 -15.56 -13.99 -3.04
C ASP A 470 -14.51 -14.35 -4.11
N TRP A 471 -14.92 -15.05 -5.17
CA TRP A 471 -14.13 -15.30 -6.38
C TRP A 471 -14.13 -14.14 -7.39
N ILE A 472 -14.94 -13.09 -7.20
CA ILE A 472 -14.91 -11.92 -8.09
C ILE A 472 -13.53 -11.25 -7.96
N PRO A 473 -12.82 -11.02 -9.09
CA PRO A 473 -11.52 -10.36 -9.06
C PRO A 473 -11.60 -9.01 -8.34
N SER A 474 -10.73 -8.81 -7.36
CA SER A 474 -10.48 -7.49 -6.76
C SER A 474 -10.03 -6.48 -7.82
N ALA A 475 -10.11 -5.18 -7.52
CA ALA A 475 -9.63 -4.12 -8.43
C ALA A 475 -8.16 -4.31 -8.86
N ALA A 476 -7.33 -4.87 -7.98
CA ALA A 476 -5.93 -5.21 -8.29
C ALA A 476 -5.81 -6.38 -9.29
N GLN A 477 -6.69 -7.38 -9.21
CA GLN A 477 -6.76 -8.49 -10.15
C GLN A 477 -7.40 -8.08 -11.49
N LEU A 478 -8.34 -7.13 -11.48
CA LEU A 478 -8.90 -6.53 -12.69
C LEU A 478 -7.85 -5.77 -13.51
N ALA A 479 -6.88 -5.12 -12.84
CA ALA A 479 -5.76 -4.44 -13.49
C ALA A 479 -4.81 -5.40 -14.23
N GLN A 480 -4.84 -6.71 -13.93
CA GLN A 480 -3.98 -7.73 -14.54
C GLN A 480 -4.63 -8.49 -15.70
N LYS A 481 -5.75 -7.99 -16.24
CA LYS A 481 -6.65 -8.67 -17.20
C LYS A 481 -7.19 -9.98 -16.58
N PRO A 482 -8.39 -9.96 -15.98
CA PRO A 482 -8.96 -11.12 -15.28
C PRO A 482 -9.11 -12.33 -16.22
N SER A 483 -9.12 -13.54 -15.65
CA SER A 483 -9.45 -14.74 -16.42
C SER A 483 -10.81 -14.57 -17.09
N GLU A 484 -10.91 -15.03 -18.33
CA GLU A 484 -12.15 -14.91 -19.12
C GLU A 484 -13.32 -15.60 -18.42
N ALA A 485 -13.05 -16.71 -17.72
CA ALA A 485 -14.04 -17.40 -16.91
C ALA A 485 -14.60 -16.54 -15.76
N ARG A 486 -13.75 -15.81 -15.02
CA ARG A 486 -14.21 -14.91 -13.96
C ARG A 486 -14.94 -13.70 -14.50
N SER A 487 -14.52 -13.16 -15.65
CA SER A 487 -15.26 -12.09 -16.33
C SER A 487 -16.66 -12.54 -16.72
N LEU A 488 -16.80 -13.75 -17.29
CA LEU A 488 -18.10 -14.30 -17.67
C LEU A 488 -18.97 -14.63 -16.45
N LEU A 489 -18.40 -15.18 -15.36
CA LEU A 489 -19.14 -15.36 -14.10
C LEU A 489 -19.63 -14.01 -13.52
N ALA A 490 -18.80 -12.96 -13.59
CA ALA A 490 -19.21 -11.62 -13.16
C ALA A 490 -20.35 -11.04 -14.01
N VAL A 491 -20.40 -11.37 -15.32
CA VAL A 491 -21.56 -11.05 -16.18
C VAL A 491 -22.82 -11.73 -15.66
N LEU A 492 -22.75 -13.01 -15.25
CA LEU A 492 -23.91 -13.72 -14.67
C LEU A 492 -24.40 -13.06 -13.37
N VAL A 493 -23.48 -12.58 -12.52
CA VAL A 493 -23.83 -11.82 -11.31
C VAL A 493 -24.55 -10.51 -11.69
N GLY A 494 -24.07 -9.82 -12.72
CA GLY A 494 -24.73 -8.65 -13.29
C GLY A 494 -26.14 -8.94 -13.82
N CYS A 495 -26.36 -10.13 -14.40
CA CYS A 495 -27.66 -10.59 -14.85
C CYS A 495 -28.64 -10.86 -13.69
N LEU A 496 -28.15 -11.40 -12.57
CA LEU A 496 -28.97 -11.62 -11.37
C LEU A 496 -29.52 -10.31 -10.78
N GLY A 497 -28.67 -9.27 -10.73
CA GLY A 497 -29.02 -7.98 -10.11
C GLY A 497 -29.71 -6.97 -11.02
N ALA A 498 -29.81 -7.23 -12.33
CA ALA A 498 -30.40 -6.29 -13.28
C ALA A 498 -31.93 -6.26 -13.18
N PRO A 499 -32.58 -5.06 -13.21
CA PRO A 499 -34.02 -4.93 -13.44
C PRO A 499 -34.47 -5.69 -14.70
N ALA A 500 -35.70 -6.19 -14.73
CA ALA A 500 -36.17 -7.09 -15.79
C ALA A 500 -36.11 -6.46 -17.19
N ASP A 501 -36.46 -5.19 -17.32
CA ASP A 501 -36.37 -4.40 -18.54
C ASP A 501 -34.91 -4.20 -19.01
N VAL A 502 -34.00 -3.91 -18.07
CA VAL A 502 -32.56 -3.79 -18.34
C VAL A 502 -31.95 -5.13 -18.73
N LEU A 503 -32.38 -6.22 -18.10
CA LEU A 503 -31.93 -7.57 -18.38
C LEU A 503 -32.39 -8.01 -19.78
N ALA A 504 -33.67 -7.80 -20.10
CA ALA A 504 -34.23 -8.09 -21.42
C ALA A 504 -33.46 -7.37 -22.53
N ALA A 505 -33.25 -6.05 -22.39
CA ALA A 505 -32.51 -5.26 -23.36
C ALA A 505 -31.04 -5.72 -23.51
N ARG A 506 -30.37 -6.08 -22.41
CA ARG A 506 -28.97 -6.57 -22.43
C ARG A 506 -28.81 -7.93 -23.11
N LEU A 507 -29.83 -8.79 -23.02
CA LEU A 507 -29.82 -10.13 -23.58
C LEU A 507 -30.40 -10.19 -24.99
N GLY A 508 -30.90 -9.08 -25.54
CA GLY A 508 -31.70 -9.09 -26.77
C GLY A 508 -33.01 -9.86 -26.63
N ALA A 509 -33.52 -9.93 -25.40
CA ALA A 509 -34.68 -10.72 -24.98
C ALA A 509 -35.91 -9.82 -24.78
N ASP A 510 -36.12 -8.83 -25.65
CA ASP A 510 -37.21 -7.83 -25.54
C ASP A 510 -38.62 -8.44 -25.56
N ILE A 511 -38.74 -9.67 -26.07
CA ILE A 511 -39.99 -10.44 -26.14
C ILE A 511 -40.15 -11.44 -24.98
N ALA A 512 -39.17 -11.56 -24.08
CA ALA A 512 -39.21 -12.53 -23.01
C ALA A 512 -40.27 -12.17 -21.97
N VAL A 513 -41.04 -13.17 -21.53
CA VAL A 513 -41.98 -13.00 -20.42
C VAL A 513 -41.26 -13.13 -19.08
N GLU A 514 -41.86 -12.59 -18.01
CA GLU A 514 -41.24 -12.54 -16.68
C GLU A 514 -40.77 -13.92 -16.18
N SER A 515 -41.56 -14.97 -16.40
CA SER A 515 -41.20 -16.35 -16.02
C SER A 515 -39.97 -16.90 -16.76
N GLU A 516 -39.71 -16.45 -17.98
CA GLU A 516 -38.53 -16.85 -18.76
C GLU A 516 -37.26 -16.16 -18.23
N LEU A 517 -37.36 -14.86 -17.89
CA LEU A 517 -36.28 -14.11 -17.28
C LEU A 517 -35.98 -14.63 -15.85
N GLU A 518 -36.99 -15.05 -15.11
CA GLU A 518 -36.83 -15.72 -13.81
C GLU A 518 -36.14 -17.07 -13.93
N ALA A 519 -36.57 -17.93 -14.86
CA ALA A 519 -35.90 -19.21 -15.13
C ALA A 519 -34.43 -19.03 -15.54
N PHE A 520 -34.14 -18.02 -16.37
CA PHE A 520 -32.77 -17.64 -16.72
C PHE A 520 -31.96 -17.18 -15.50
N ARG A 521 -32.54 -16.36 -14.61
CA ARG A 521 -31.90 -15.95 -13.36
C ARG A 521 -31.61 -17.15 -12.46
N ASP A 522 -32.53 -18.11 -12.35
CA ASP A 522 -32.31 -19.33 -11.56
C ASP A 522 -31.17 -20.19 -12.12
N ARG A 523 -30.98 -20.22 -13.44
CA ARG A 523 -29.81 -20.87 -14.06
C ARG A 523 -28.52 -20.12 -13.80
N CYS A 524 -28.52 -18.79 -13.92
CA CYS A 524 -27.36 -17.96 -13.55
C CYS A 524 -26.98 -18.18 -12.08
N ARG A 525 -27.99 -18.21 -11.20
CA ARG A 525 -27.87 -18.53 -9.78
C ARG A 525 -27.19 -19.89 -9.60
N HIS A 526 -27.74 -20.94 -10.20
CA HIS A 526 -27.18 -22.28 -10.12
C HIS A 526 -25.69 -22.34 -10.53
N LEU A 527 -25.33 -21.73 -11.67
CA LEU A 527 -23.95 -21.68 -12.16
C LEU A 527 -23.02 -20.93 -11.21
N ILE A 528 -23.46 -19.81 -10.65
CA ILE A 528 -22.68 -19.05 -9.68
C ILE A 528 -22.42 -19.89 -8.44
N ASP A 529 -23.44 -20.50 -7.84
CA ASP A 529 -23.28 -21.31 -6.63
C ASP A 529 -22.30 -22.47 -6.83
N VAL A 530 -22.47 -23.23 -7.92
CA VAL A 530 -21.61 -24.38 -8.26
C VAL A 530 -20.17 -23.93 -8.43
N ASN A 531 -19.92 -22.90 -9.23
CA ASN A 531 -18.56 -22.46 -9.52
C ASN A 531 -17.90 -21.74 -8.33
N SER A 532 -18.67 -21.02 -7.52
CA SER A 532 -18.19 -20.45 -6.24
C SER A 532 -17.68 -21.57 -5.33
N THR A 533 -18.49 -22.62 -5.20
CA THR A 533 -18.20 -23.79 -4.36
C THR A 533 -16.94 -24.50 -4.85
N PHE A 534 -16.77 -24.71 -6.16
CA PHE A 534 -15.57 -25.32 -6.71
C PHE A 534 -14.32 -24.44 -6.58
N ILE A 535 -14.40 -23.15 -6.89
CA ILE A 535 -13.24 -22.24 -6.78
C ILE A 535 -12.74 -22.20 -5.33
N ALA A 536 -13.65 -22.11 -4.35
CA ALA A 536 -13.30 -22.15 -2.94
C ALA A 536 -12.68 -23.50 -2.54
N ALA A 537 -13.30 -24.62 -2.96
CA ALA A 537 -12.80 -25.96 -2.64
C ALA A 537 -11.42 -26.24 -3.26
N ILE A 538 -11.20 -25.87 -4.51
CA ILE A 538 -9.91 -26.05 -5.20
C ILE A 538 -8.85 -25.13 -4.57
N GLY A 539 -9.21 -23.90 -4.20
CA GLY A 539 -8.34 -23.02 -3.41
C GLY A 539 -7.84 -23.68 -2.11
N ASN A 540 -8.67 -24.51 -1.48
CA ASN A 540 -8.35 -25.27 -0.27
C ASN A 540 -7.69 -26.64 -0.52
N LEU A 541 -7.72 -27.19 -1.74
CA LEU A 541 -7.06 -28.45 -2.10
C LEU A 541 -5.66 -28.25 -2.68
N GLY A 542 -5.47 -27.14 -3.41
CA GLY A 542 -4.22 -26.72 -4.03
C GLY A 542 -4.14 -26.83 -5.53
N ALA A 543 -3.00 -26.39 -6.04
CA ALA A 543 -2.74 -26.26 -7.47
C ALA A 543 -2.76 -27.64 -8.15
N PRO A 544 -3.75 -27.92 -9.02
CA PRO A 544 -3.70 -29.11 -9.86
C PRO A 544 -2.74 -28.90 -11.03
N ASP A 545 -2.20 -29.98 -11.57
CA ASP A 545 -1.48 -29.97 -12.84
C ASP A 545 -2.43 -30.00 -14.04
N VAL A 546 -3.67 -30.47 -13.83
CA VAL A 546 -4.75 -30.39 -14.82
C VAL A 546 -6.12 -30.30 -14.14
N THR A 547 -7.00 -29.45 -14.68
CA THR A 547 -8.43 -29.43 -14.34
C THR A 547 -9.24 -30.04 -15.48
N VAL A 548 -10.26 -30.84 -15.15
CA VAL A 548 -11.19 -31.43 -16.12
C VAL A 548 -12.60 -31.04 -15.70
N ALA A 549 -13.31 -30.29 -16.54
CA ALA A 549 -14.72 -29.96 -16.31
C ALA A 549 -15.63 -30.92 -17.06
N PHE A 550 -16.60 -31.49 -16.35
CA PHE A 550 -17.71 -32.25 -16.93
C PHE A 550 -18.93 -31.32 -17.04
N GLY A 551 -19.25 -30.91 -18.27
CA GLY A 551 -20.34 -29.97 -18.56
C GLY A 551 -20.00 -28.49 -18.33
N LEU A 552 -20.86 -27.62 -18.86
CA LEU A 552 -20.68 -26.16 -18.80
C LEU A 552 -20.70 -25.65 -17.35
N GLU A 553 -21.46 -26.33 -16.49
CA GLU A 553 -21.65 -25.98 -15.08
C GLU A 553 -20.36 -26.00 -14.27
N ALA A 554 -19.39 -26.83 -14.64
CA ALA A 554 -18.09 -26.91 -13.98
C ALA A 554 -16.97 -26.16 -14.74
N LEU A 555 -17.24 -25.74 -15.97
CA LEU A 555 -16.23 -25.23 -16.90
C LEU A 555 -15.63 -23.89 -16.45
N PHE A 556 -16.44 -23.00 -15.88
CA PHE A 556 -15.95 -21.71 -15.39
C PHE A 556 -14.91 -21.90 -14.29
N ALA A 557 -15.18 -22.75 -13.29
CA ALA A 557 -14.26 -23.03 -12.20
C ALA A 557 -12.99 -23.73 -12.70
N ALA A 558 -13.10 -24.71 -13.61
CA ALA A 558 -11.94 -25.39 -14.17
C ALA A 558 -10.97 -24.41 -14.85
N ILE A 559 -11.48 -23.48 -15.67
CA ILE A 559 -10.66 -22.48 -16.37
C ILE A 559 -10.15 -21.41 -15.40
N ALA A 560 -11.00 -20.93 -14.49
CA ALA A 560 -10.58 -19.93 -13.51
C ALA A 560 -9.42 -20.45 -12.65
N CYS A 561 -9.51 -21.69 -12.16
CA CYS A 561 -8.45 -22.34 -11.41
C CYS A 561 -7.23 -22.65 -12.30
N ALA A 562 -7.42 -23.07 -13.55
CA ALA A 562 -6.30 -23.31 -14.46
C ALA A 562 -5.48 -22.04 -14.74
N ASP A 563 -6.16 -20.91 -14.98
CA ASP A 563 -5.52 -19.61 -15.16
C ASP A 563 -4.79 -19.16 -13.87
N ASP A 564 -5.36 -19.42 -12.68
CA ASP A 564 -4.73 -19.06 -11.39
C ASP A 564 -3.45 -19.85 -11.08
N PHE A 565 -3.47 -21.15 -11.38
CA PHE A 565 -2.38 -22.06 -11.07
C PHE A 565 -1.41 -22.27 -12.22
N GLY A 566 -1.72 -21.72 -13.40
CA GLY A 566 -0.92 -21.86 -14.62
C GLY A 566 -0.89 -23.29 -15.16
N CYS A 567 -2.00 -24.02 -15.06
CA CYS A 567 -2.12 -25.42 -15.47
C CYS A 567 -3.08 -25.62 -16.67
N GLU A 568 -3.19 -26.83 -17.19
CA GLU A 568 -4.08 -27.12 -18.34
C GLU A 568 -5.54 -27.31 -17.88
N ALA A 569 -6.48 -26.74 -18.62
CA ALA A 569 -7.91 -27.06 -18.49
C ALA A 569 -8.36 -27.97 -19.65
N ALA A 570 -9.11 -29.02 -19.32
CA ALA A 570 -9.81 -29.88 -20.26
C ALA A 570 -11.32 -29.78 -20.03
N TYR A 571 -12.07 -29.94 -21.12
CA TYR A 571 -13.53 -29.87 -21.13
C TYR A 571 -14.12 -31.14 -21.71
N ASP A 572 -15.04 -31.79 -21.00
CA ASP A 572 -15.80 -32.94 -21.47
C ASP A 572 -17.30 -32.59 -21.54
N VAL A 573 -17.92 -32.97 -22.66
CA VAL A 573 -19.32 -32.67 -22.98
C VAL A 573 -20.07 -33.96 -23.30
N SER A 574 -21.11 -34.24 -22.51
CA SER A 574 -21.98 -35.40 -22.72
C SER A 574 -23.29 -35.10 -23.43
N GLU A 575 -23.64 -33.82 -23.64
CA GLU A 575 -24.90 -33.41 -24.25
C GLU A 575 -24.75 -32.22 -25.20
N PHE A 576 -25.60 -32.18 -26.25
CA PHE A 576 -25.66 -31.03 -27.16
C PHE A 576 -26.78 -30.07 -26.76
N ARG A 577 -26.43 -29.03 -25.97
CA ARG A 577 -27.40 -28.15 -25.28
C ARG A 577 -28.47 -27.49 -26.15
N ARG A 578 -28.23 -27.33 -27.46
CA ARG A 578 -29.22 -26.79 -28.42
C ARG A 578 -30.57 -27.51 -28.41
N PHE A 579 -30.60 -28.79 -28.04
CA PHE A 579 -31.81 -29.61 -28.11
C PHE A 579 -32.14 -30.33 -26.80
N THR A 580 -31.37 -30.12 -25.73
CA THR A 580 -31.59 -30.82 -24.46
C THR A 580 -32.69 -30.17 -23.62
N HIS A 581 -32.87 -28.86 -23.73
CA HIS A 581 -33.87 -28.10 -22.99
C HIS A 581 -34.93 -27.57 -23.96
N GLY A 582 -36.08 -28.25 -24.05
CA GLY A 582 -37.18 -27.89 -24.97
C GLY A 582 -37.80 -26.51 -24.70
N ASP A 583 -37.46 -25.89 -23.57
CA ASP A 583 -38.02 -24.63 -23.09
C ASP A 583 -37.09 -23.42 -23.30
N PHE A 584 -35.92 -23.61 -23.94
CA PHE A 584 -35.00 -22.49 -24.18
C PHE A 584 -35.49 -21.61 -25.34
N GLN A 585 -35.54 -20.31 -25.08
CA GLN A 585 -35.80 -19.31 -26.12
C GLN A 585 -34.55 -19.05 -26.96
N HIS A 586 -34.73 -18.55 -28.19
CA HIS A 586 -33.63 -18.35 -29.13
C HIS A 586 -32.50 -17.45 -28.58
N TRP A 587 -32.86 -16.38 -27.86
CA TRP A 587 -31.92 -15.48 -27.20
C TRP A 587 -31.11 -16.18 -26.10
N GLU A 588 -31.73 -17.12 -25.37
CA GLU A 588 -31.06 -17.87 -24.31
C GLU A 588 -30.10 -18.91 -24.88
N ILE A 589 -30.50 -19.57 -25.98
CA ILE A 589 -29.65 -20.50 -26.74
C ILE A 589 -28.38 -19.78 -27.23
N GLU A 590 -28.53 -18.58 -27.79
CA GLU A 590 -27.41 -17.76 -28.27
C GLU A 590 -26.49 -17.32 -27.13
N PHE A 591 -27.06 -16.90 -26.00
CA PHE A 591 -26.33 -16.49 -24.81
C PHE A 591 -25.43 -17.61 -24.26
N TRP A 592 -26.01 -18.79 -23.97
CA TRP A 592 -25.25 -19.90 -23.41
C TRP A 592 -24.20 -20.45 -24.37
N GLN A 593 -24.49 -20.48 -25.67
CA GLN A 593 -23.50 -20.87 -26.68
C GLN A 593 -22.33 -19.91 -26.76
N THR A 594 -22.60 -18.61 -26.69
CA THR A 594 -21.54 -17.61 -26.72
C THR A 594 -20.61 -17.78 -25.53
N ILE A 595 -21.15 -18.07 -24.35
CA ILE A 595 -20.38 -18.37 -23.15
C ILE A 595 -19.59 -19.66 -23.31
N GLU A 596 -20.24 -20.77 -23.67
CA GLU A 596 -19.62 -22.09 -23.81
C GLU A 596 -18.50 -22.06 -24.85
N LYS A 597 -18.71 -21.38 -25.98
CA LYS A 597 -17.69 -21.22 -27.03
C LYS A 597 -16.45 -20.49 -26.54
N ARG A 598 -16.64 -19.38 -25.82
CA ARG A 598 -15.54 -18.58 -25.27
C ARG A 598 -14.75 -19.35 -24.22
N LEU A 599 -15.44 -20.07 -23.34
CA LEU A 599 -14.80 -20.91 -22.33
C LEU A 599 -14.09 -22.10 -22.97
N ALA A 600 -14.77 -22.84 -23.85
CA ALA A 600 -14.19 -23.97 -24.55
C ALA A 600 -12.92 -23.56 -25.29
N ALA A 601 -12.84 -22.39 -25.92
CA ALA A 601 -11.64 -21.87 -26.59
C ALA A 601 -10.40 -21.80 -25.67
N ARG A 602 -10.59 -21.68 -24.35
CA ARG A 602 -9.51 -21.63 -23.34
C ARG A 602 -8.99 -23.02 -22.94
N CYS A 603 -9.73 -24.08 -23.21
CA CYS A 603 -9.31 -25.43 -22.87
C CYS A 603 -8.23 -25.94 -23.83
N ALA A 604 -7.19 -26.58 -23.28
CA ALA A 604 -6.17 -27.25 -24.05
C ALA A 604 -6.75 -28.45 -24.82
N ARG A 605 -7.75 -29.12 -24.22
CA ARG A 605 -8.40 -30.33 -24.76
C ARG A 605 -9.90 -30.29 -24.55
N ARG A 606 -10.61 -30.87 -25.50
CA ARG A 606 -12.07 -30.92 -25.54
C ARG A 606 -12.51 -32.32 -25.93
N PHE A 607 -13.42 -32.89 -25.17
CA PHE A 607 -13.90 -34.25 -25.32
C PHE A 607 -15.41 -34.25 -25.44
N ALA A 608 -15.93 -35.24 -26.15
CA ALA A 608 -17.35 -35.50 -26.25
C ALA A 608 -17.62 -36.99 -26.15
N ASP A 609 -18.69 -37.38 -25.45
CA ASP A 609 -18.94 -38.78 -25.10
C ASP A 609 -19.03 -39.71 -26.32
N THR A 610 -19.58 -39.22 -27.44
CA THR A 610 -19.69 -39.98 -28.70
C THR A 610 -18.96 -39.29 -29.87
N PRO A 611 -18.48 -40.05 -30.87
CA PRO A 611 -17.89 -39.46 -32.08
C PRO A 611 -18.85 -38.52 -32.82
N LEU A 612 -20.14 -38.85 -32.86
CA LEU A 612 -21.15 -37.99 -33.49
C LEU A 612 -21.30 -36.65 -32.76
N LEU A 613 -21.30 -36.67 -31.42
CA LEU A 613 -21.33 -35.45 -30.61
C LEU A 613 -20.03 -34.65 -30.78
N ALA A 614 -18.88 -35.30 -30.87
CA ALA A 614 -17.60 -34.64 -31.14
C ALA A 614 -17.61 -33.90 -32.48
N ASP A 615 -18.14 -34.51 -33.54
CA ASP A 615 -18.27 -33.87 -34.86
C ASP A 615 -19.23 -32.67 -34.83
N LEU A 616 -20.36 -32.80 -34.12
CA LEU A 616 -21.33 -31.72 -33.96
C LEU A 616 -20.75 -30.54 -33.18
N MET A 617 -20.15 -30.81 -32.02
CA MET A 617 -19.47 -29.80 -31.20
C MET A 617 -18.32 -29.14 -31.95
N THR A 618 -17.57 -29.90 -32.75
CA THR A 618 -16.47 -29.34 -33.56
C THR A 618 -16.97 -28.34 -34.59
N LYS A 619 -18.06 -28.68 -35.29
CA LYS A 619 -18.69 -27.79 -36.27
C LYS A 619 -19.29 -26.55 -35.62
N ASP A 620 -19.91 -26.71 -34.46
CA ASP A 620 -20.63 -25.64 -33.78
C ASP A 620 -19.69 -24.64 -33.06
N GLN A 621 -18.73 -25.17 -32.32
CA GLN A 621 -17.81 -24.38 -31.50
C GLN A 621 -16.62 -23.85 -32.30
N GLY A 622 -16.32 -24.44 -33.47
CA GLY A 622 -15.16 -24.06 -34.29
C GLY A 622 -13.81 -24.53 -33.72
N HIS A 623 -13.84 -25.47 -32.77
CA HIS A 623 -12.66 -26.06 -32.13
C HIS A 623 -12.77 -27.59 -32.15
N SER A 624 -11.66 -28.31 -32.31
CA SER A 624 -11.68 -29.77 -32.36
C SER A 624 -12.13 -30.38 -31.02
N PHE A 625 -13.15 -31.23 -31.05
CA PHE A 625 -13.54 -32.15 -29.98
C PHE A 625 -13.11 -33.57 -30.35
N LEU A 626 -12.64 -34.33 -29.36
CA LEU A 626 -12.27 -35.74 -29.51
C LEU A 626 -13.32 -36.63 -28.86
N ALA A 627 -13.56 -37.83 -29.40
CA ALA A 627 -14.36 -38.81 -28.69
C ALA A 627 -13.65 -39.22 -27.39
N SER A 628 -14.39 -39.34 -26.27
CA SER A 628 -13.83 -39.64 -24.95
C SER A 628 -13.18 -41.03 -24.82
N SER A 629 -13.09 -41.81 -25.91
CA SER A 629 -12.21 -42.98 -26.04
C SER A 629 -10.72 -42.65 -26.21
N HIS A 630 -10.34 -41.38 -26.36
CA HIS A 630 -8.96 -40.91 -26.60
C HIS A 630 -8.31 -40.19 -25.40
N THR A 631 -8.72 -40.49 -24.16
CA THR A 631 -8.35 -39.72 -22.96
C THR A 631 -6.90 -39.92 -22.46
N THR A 632 -6.15 -40.88 -23.00
CA THR A 632 -4.81 -41.27 -22.51
C THR A 632 -3.72 -40.24 -22.71
N ASP A 633 -3.93 -39.19 -23.51
CA ASP A 633 -2.87 -38.24 -23.87
C ASP A 633 -2.77 -37.02 -22.93
N ILE A 634 -3.67 -36.83 -21.96
CA ILE A 634 -3.72 -35.63 -21.09
C ILE A 634 -2.42 -35.49 -20.27
N GLY A 635 -1.76 -34.31 -20.32
CA GLY A 635 -0.56 -34.01 -19.52
C GLY A 635 0.79 -34.46 -20.10
N THR A 636 0.87 -34.94 -21.35
CA THR A 636 2.11 -35.49 -21.94
C THR A 636 2.75 -34.63 -23.06
N ARG A 637 3.21 -33.40 -22.77
CA ARG A 637 4.40 -32.72 -23.40
C ARG A 637 4.39 -31.18 -23.26
N ARG A 638 5.56 -30.60 -22.93
CA ARG A 638 5.94 -29.19 -23.21
C ARG A 638 6.46 -29.05 -24.65
N VAL A 639 5.83 -28.22 -25.50
CA VAL A 639 6.47 -27.63 -26.69
C VAL A 639 5.94 -26.19 -26.91
N ARG A 640 6.87 -25.26 -27.17
CA ARG A 640 6.66 -23.85 -27.54
C ARG A 640 5.95 -23.72 -28.90
N GLY A 641 5.08 -22.72 -29.05
CA GLY A 641 4.56 -22.29 -30.36
C GLY A 641 3.76 -20.99 -30.27
N THR A 642 4.22 -19.99 -31.03
CA THR A 642 3.72 -18.63 -31.23
C THR A 642 2.35 -18.57 -31.91
N CYS A 643 1.53 -17.55 -31.60
CA CYS A 643 0.64 -16.85 -32.55
C CYS A 643 0.22 -15.48 -31.98
N GLU A 644 0.51 -14.41 -32.74
CA GLU A 644 0.04 -13.03 -32.52
C GLU A 644 -1.45 -12.87 -32.87
N PRO A 645 -2.17 -11.87 -32.31
CA PRO A 645 -3.45 -11.42 -32.83
C PRO A 645 -3.35 -10.04 -33.50
N ASP A 646 -3.86 -9.96 -34.73
CA ASP A 646 -4.00 -8.74 -35.51
C ASP A 646 -5.50 -8.39 -35.60
N LEU A 647 -6.00 -7.37 -34.90
CA LEU A 647 -7.31 -6.77 -35.18
C LEU A 647 -7.34 -5.28 -34.80
N ARG A 648 -7.58 -4.45 -35.83
CA ARG A 648 -7.65 -2.99 -35.83
C ARG A 648 -8.97 -2.49 -35.24
N TRP A 649 -8.95 -1.34 -34.56
CA TRP A 649 -10.13 -0.55 -34.19
C TRP A 649 -10.09 0.82 -34.88
N ILE A 650 -11.26 1.26 -35.38
CA ILE A 650 -11.50 2.62 -35.93
C ILE A 650 -12.42 3.40 -34.97
N ASP A 651 -12.19 4.71 -34.98
CA ASP A 651 -12.58 5.84 -34.12
C ASP A 651 -14.07 6.28 -34.05
N ARG A 652 -14.42 6.82 -32.86
CA ARG A 652 -15.15 8.09 -32.51
C ARG A 652 -16.71 8.18 -32.29
N PRO A 653 -17.20 9.20 -31.50
CA PRO A 653 -18.30 9.15 -30.49
C PRO A 653 -19.49 10.13 -30.82
N PRO A 654 -20.30 10.72 -29.87
CA PRO A 654 -21.01 10.35 -28.62
C PRO A 654 -22.58 10.47 -28.80
N PRO A 655 -23.50 10.59 -27.79
CA PRO A 655 -23.67 11.78 -26.92
C PRO A 655 -24.12 11.55 -25.46
N GLU A 656 -23.94 12.61 -24.65
CA GLU A 656 -24.40 12.80 -23.26
C GLU A 656 -25.93 12.73 -23.09
N ARG A 657 -26.40 12.30 -21.90
CA ARG A 657 -27.64 12.82 -21.30
C ARG A 657 -27.66 12.72 -19.77
N ILE A 658 -27.99 13.87 -19.20
CA ILE A 658 -28.22 14.19 -17.79
C ILE A 658 -29.53 13.54 -17.31
N PHE A 659 -29.57 13.02 -16.08
CA PHE A 659 -30.83 12.71 -15.38
C PHE A 659 -30.94 13.53 -14.07
N PRO A 660 -32.11 14.15 -13.80
CA PRO A 660 -32.34 14.94 -12.60
C PRO A 660 -32.79 14.04 -11.44
N CYS A 661 -32.34 14.33 -10.22
CA CYS A 661 -32.90 13.73 -9.01
C CYS A 661 -33.59 14.83 -8.19
N SER A 662 -34.91 14.77 -8.13
CA SER A 662 -35.75 15.57 -7.25
C SER A 662 -35.60 15.09 -5.80
N ALA A 663 -35.26 16.00 -4.89
CA ALA A 663 -35.33 15.78 -3.45
C ALA A 663 -36.65 16.36 -2.90
N PRO A 664 -37.35 15.69 -1.96
CA PRO A 664 -38.48 16.29 -1.27
C PRO A 664 -38.02 17.31 -0.22
N ALA A 665 -38.83 18.35 -0.03
CA ALA A 665 -38.57 19.50 0.82
C ALA A 665 -38.71 19.22 2.34
N VAL A 666 -37.92 20.01 3.08
CA VAL A 666 -37.85 20.35 4.52
C VAL A 666 -38.97 19.88 5.47
N ALA A 667 -38.59 19.26 6.60
CA ALA A 667 -39.28 19.40 7.89
C ALA A 667 -38.36 19.12 9.12
N SER A 668 -38.29 20.11 10.01
CA SER A 668 -38.01 20.16 11.47
C SER A 668 -37.02 19.18 12.15
N SER A 669 -36.19 19.73 13.06
CA SER A 669 -35.26 19.01 13.94
C SER A 669 -35.94 17.86 14.72
N VAL A 670 -35.53 16.63 14.45
CA VAL A 670 -36.16 15.38 14.93
C VAL A 670 -35.46 14.82 16.18
N PHE A 671 -35.18 15.67 17.14
CA PHE A 671 -35.01 15.20 18.52
C PHE A 671 -36.23 15.68 19.28
N GLY A 672 -37.08 14.76 19.78
CA GLY A 672 -38.21 15.12 20.62
C GLY A 672 -37.74 15.99 21.77
N ASN A 673 -38.16 17.25 21.80
CA ASN A 673 -37.76 18.17 22.86
C ASN A 673 -38.62 17.91 24.11
N PRO A 674 -38.03 17.63 25.28
CA PRO A 674 -38.71 17.92 26.53
C PRO A 674 -38.95 19.45 26.62
N PRO A 675 -39.96 19.93 27.35
CA PRO A 675 -40.26 21.36 27.41
C PRO A 675 -39.06 22.14 27.98
N GLY A 676 -38.52 23.10 27.21
CA GLY A 676 -37.60 24.12 27.73
C GLY A 676 -36.14 24.13 27.22
N ARG A 677 -35.69 23.17 26.40
CA ARG A 677 -34.34 23.23 25.77
C ARG A 677 -34.42 23.00 24.27
N ARG A 678 -34.08 24.04 23.47
CA ARG A 678 -34.03 23.95 22.01
C ARG A 678 -32.59 23.67 21.58
N LEU A 679 -32.37 22.51 20.98
CA LEU A 679 -31.11 22.16 20.32
C LEU A 679 -30.92 22.96 19.04
N VAL A 680 -29.70 23.45 18.82
CA VAL A 680 -29.31 24.22 17.65
C VAL A 680 -28.17 23.49 16.94
N ASP A 681 -28.29 23.30 15.62
CA ASP A 681 -27.21 22.75 14.81
C ASP A 681 -26.09 23.79 14.67
N ILE A 682 -24.91 23.44 15.16
CA ILE A 682 -23.70 24.27 15.13
C ILE A 682 -22.69 23.81 14.09
N ALA A 683 -22.94 22.69 13.38
CA ALA A 683 -22.08 22.20 12.31
C ALA A 683 -22.40 22.82 10.93
N LEU A 684 -23.22 23.88 10.88
CA LEU A 684 -23.52 24.57 9.64
C LEU A 684 -22.38 25.49 9.23
N ALA A 685 -22.03 25.50 7.94
CA ALA A 685 -21.04 26.42 7.39
C ALA A 685 -21.40 27.89 7.67
N SER A 686 -22.70 28.23 7.62
CA SER A 686 -23.22 29.57 7.98
C SER A 686 -23.01 29.97 9.44
N ARG A 687 -22.59 29.03 10.31
CA ARG A 687 -22.28 29.26 11.73
C ARG A 687 -20.79 29.18 12.04
N GLY A 688 -19.95 29.07 11.02
CA GLY A 688 -18.50 29.04 11.13
C GLY A 688 -17.88 27.65 11.14
N ALA A 689 -18.67 26.58 10.95
CA ALA A 689 -18.13 25.24 10.83
C ALA A 689 -17.43 25.04 9.47
N SER A 690 -16.33 24.29 9.45
CA SER A 690 -15.58 23.98 8.23
C SER A 690 -15.03 22.57 8.26
N ILE A 691 -14.80 21.98 7.08
CA ILE A 691 -14.04 20.73 6.98
C ILE A 691 -12.54 21.06 7.09
N VAL A 692 -11.87 20.45 8.05
CA VAL A 692 -10.43 20.66 8.32
C VAL A 692 -9.58 19.42 8.03
N GLY A 693 -10.20 18.37 7.52
CA GLY A 693 -9.50 17.17 7.08
C GLY A 693 -10.51 16.11 6.63
N SER A 694 -10.11 15.26 5.69
CA SER A 694 -10.90 14.11 5.27
C SER A 694 -10.00 13.10 4.57
N SER A 695 -10.51 11.88 4.36
CA SER A 695 -10.03 11.03 3.27
C SER A 695 -10.28 11.76 1.92
N PRO A 696 -9.75 11.28 0.78
CA PRO A 696 -10.05 11.90 -0.51
C PRO A 696 -11.56 11.89 -0.82
N PHE A 697 -12.14 13.04 -1.17
CA PHE A 697 -13.54 13.20 -1.62
C PHE A 697 -13.56 13.68 -3.07
N HIS A 698 -14.68 13.44 -3.77
CA HIS A 698 -14.93 14.03 -5.08
C HIS A 698 -14.92 15.55 -5.02
N GLU A 699 -14.63 16.20 -6.14
CA GLU A 699 -14.75 17.65 -6.26
C GLU A 699 -16.21 18.11 -6.17
N ARG A 700 -16.43 19.43 -6.12
CA ARG A 700 -17.78 20.01 -6.08
C ARG A 700 -18.64 19.46 -7.25
N PRO A 701 -19.91 19.09 -7.00
CA PRO A 701 -20.70 19.44 -5.82
C PRO A 701 -20.64 18.44 -4.64
N ASN A 702 -19.90 17.33 -4.76
CA ASN A 702 -19.92 16.20 -3.82
C ASN A 702 -18.67 16.11 -2.93
N ASP A 703 -18.05 17.24 -2.67
CA ASP A 703 -16.94 17.41 -1.74
C ASP A 703 -17.37 17.22 -0.29
N ALA A 704 -16.40 17.02 0.61
CA ALA A 704 -16.66 16.83 2.04
C ALA A 704 -17.52 17.97 2.64
N ASP A 705 -17.35 19.21 2.16
CA ASP A 705 -18.12 20.39 2.56
C ASP A 705 -19.64 20.26 2.35
N ALA A 706 -20.08 19.36 1.46
CA ALA A 706 -21.50 19.15 1.18
C ALA A 706 -22.29 18.81 2.45
N VAL A 707 -21.67 18.14 3.43
CA VAL A 707 -22.33 17.79 4.70
C VAL A 707 -22.60 18.99 5.60
N LEU A 708 -21.96 20.15 5.40
CA LEU A 708 -22.12 21.37 6.24
C LEU A 708 -23.15 22.36 5.68
N ARG A 709 -23.75 22.08 4.51
CA ARG A 709 -24.70 22.97 3.83
C ARG A 709 -26.08 22.91 4.48
N ALA A 710 -26.77 24.05 4.53
CA ALA A 710 -28.09 24.19 5.14
C ALA A 710 -29.24 23.72 4.21
N GLU A 711 -29.05 23.76 2.90
CA GLU A 711 -30.09 23.39 1.92
C GLU A 711 -30.06 21.89 1.58
N PRO A 712 -31.24 21.22 1.44
CA PRO A 712 -31.32 19.84 0.97
C PRO A 712 -31.01 19.76 -0.53
N GLY A 713 -30.04 18.94 -0.95
CA GLY A 713 -29.79 18.70 -2.38
C GLY A 713 -28.40 18.22 -2.78
N GLY A 714 -27.51 17.90 -1.84
CA GLY A 714 -26.17 17.37 -2.14
C GLY A 714 -25.73 16.31 -1.12
N TYR A 715 -24.69 15.56 -1.46
CA TYR A 715 -24.06 14.57 -0.58
C TYR A 715 -22.55 14.66 -0.73
N ALA A 716 -21.82 14.36 0.35
CA ALA A 716 -20.37 14.23 0.26
C ALA A 716 -20.02 12.79 -0.13
N ALA A 717 -19.13 12.64 -1.11
CA ALA A 717 -18.72 11.35 -1.64
C ALA A 717 -17.21 11.16 -1.56
N ALA A 718 -16.76 10.25 -0.70
CA ALA A 718 -15.37 9.80 -0.73
C ALA A 718 -15.04 9.15 -2.09
N LEU A 719 -13.80 9.32 -2.55
CA LEU A 719 -13.32 8.66 -3.76
C LEU A 719 -13.34 7.13 -3.59
N ALA A 720 -13.58 6.41 -4.68
CA ALA A 720 -13.74 4.95 -4.65
C ALA A 720 -12.42 4.17 -4.44
N ASP A 721 -11.28 4.83 -4.59
CA ASP A 721 -9.91 4.31 -4.41
C ASP A 721 -9.36 4.50 -2.98
N GLY A 722 -10.05 5.27 -2.13
CA GLY A 722 -9.72 5.42 -0.72
C GLY A 722 -10.18 4.19 0.07
N ALA A 723 -9.28 3.23 0.30
CA ALA A 723 -9.57 2.08 1.16
C ALA A 723 -9.98 2.55 2.58
N PRO A 724 -10.95 1.89 3.25
CA PRO A 724 -11.28 2.19 4.63
C PRO A 724 -10.04 2.13 5.55
N PRO A 725 -9.98 2.95 6.62
CA PRO A 725 -11.06 3.80 7.10
C PRO A 725 -11.22 5.11 6.29
N CYS A 726 -12.45 5.41 5.90
CA CYS A 726 -12.81 6.70 5.33
C CYS A 726 -13.19 7.66 6.48
N TRP A 727 -12.81 8.92 6.40
CA TRP A 727 -13.06 9.85 7.49
C TRP A 727 -13.30 11.28 7.03
N VAL A 728 -13.99 12.05 7.88
CA VAL A 728 -14.21 13.49 7.71
C VAL A 728 -14.10 14.19 9.07
N GLU A 729 -13.45 15.34 9.10
CA GLU A 729 -13.24 16.15 10.31
C GLU A 729 -13.83 17.56 10.14
N ILE A 730 -14.64 17.96 11.12
CA ILE A 730 -15.29 19.26 11.21
C ILE A 730 -14.58 20.06 12.31
N ASP A 731 -14.17 21.30 12.03
CA ASP A 731 -13.92 22.33 13.04
C ASP A 731 -15.18 23.19 13.15
N LEU A 732 -15.76 23.29 14.35
CA LEU A 732 -16.92 24.13 14.66
C LEU A 732 -16.57 25.64 14.71
N GLY A 733 -15.29 25.97 14.59
CA GLY A 733 -14.74 27.34 14.61
C GLY A 733 -14.54 27.90 16.02
N ARG A 734 -15.12 27.27 17.05
CA ARG A 734 -14.94 27.57 18.48
C ARG A 734 -15.29 26.36 19.33
N VAL A 735 -14.85 26.37 20.59
CA VAL A 735 -15.25 25.34 21.56
C VAL A 735 -16.72 25.54 21.93
N GLU A 736 -17.52 24.50 21.77
CA GLU A 736 -18.96 24.49 22.07
C GLU A 736 -19.31 23.30 22.97
N ALA A 737 -20.34 23.46 23.79
CA ALA A 737 -20.88 22.38 24.62
C ALA A 737 -21.87 21.55 23.79
N ILE A 738 -21.37 20.49 23.16
CA ILE A 738 -22.17 19.61 22.29
C ILE A 738 -22.87 18.52 23.09
N GLU A 739 -24.10 18.19 22.72
CA GLU A 739 -24.92 17.19 23.43
C GLU A 739 -25.65 16.20 22.51
N ALA A 740 -25.58 16.38 21.19
CA ALA A 740 -26.07 15.38 20.23
C ALA A 740 -25.38 15.47 18.86
N VAL A 741 -25.42 14.37 18.10
CA VAL A 741 -25.08 14.34 16.67
C VAL A 741 -26.16 13.62 15.85
N GLU A 742 -26.33 14.05 14.59
CA GLU A 742 -27.09 13.31 13.58
C GLU A 742 -26.21 13.09 12.35
N ILE A 743 -26.14 11.85 11.87
CA ILE A 743 -25.39 11.46 10.69
C ILE A 743 -26.33 10.80 9.69
N GLY A 744 -26.34 11.29 8.46
CA GLY A 744 -27.06 10.70 7.34
C GLY A 744 -26.09 10.05 6.36
N PHE A 745 -26.21 8.74 6.17
CA PHE A 745 -25.53 7.95 5.15
C PHE A 745 -26.44 7.75 3.93
N LEU A 746 -25.87 7.58 2.74
CA LEU A 746 -26.63 7.15 1.56
C LEU A 746 -26.84 5.64 1.56
N ALA A 747 -27.99 5.18 1.06
CA ALA A 747 -28.37 3.75 1.02
C ALA A 747 -27.32 2.85 0.34
N ALA A 748 -26.61 3.38 -0.66
CA ALA A 748 -25.58 2.65 -1.39
C ALA A 748 -24.28 2.43 -0.59
N SER A 749 -24.11 3.11 0.55
CA SER A 749 -22.93 3.05 1.40
C SER A 749 -23.25 3.42 2.85
N VAL A 750 -23.78 2.45 3.60
CA VAL A 750 -24.02 2.56 5.04
C VAL A 750 -22.86 1.90 5.79
N PRO A 751 -22.11 2.59 6.65
CA PRO A 751 -21.02 1.95 7.37
C PRO A 751 -21.55 0.93 8.38
N GLU A 752 -20.98 -0.28 8.37
CA GLU A 752 -21.23 -1.32 9.38
C GLU A 752 -20.49 -0.95 10.67
N GLU A 753 -19.24 -0.50 10.55
CA GLU A 753 -18.41 -0.05 11.66
C GLU A 753 -18.04 1.42 11.50
N PHE A 754 -18.35 2.26 12.49
CA PHE A 754 -17.88 3.66 12.52
C PHE A 754 -17.78 4.22 13.94
N SER A 755 -16.96 5.26 14.08
CA SER A 755 -16.82 6.03 15.32
C SER A 755 -16.88 7.54 15.05
N VAL A 756 -17.47 8.27 16.00
CA VAL A 756 -17.40 9.74 16.07
C VAL A 756 -16.51 10.11 17.23
N LEU A 757 -15.46 10.88 16.95
CA LEU A 757 -14.50 11.37 17.92
C LEU A 757 -14.70 12.88 18.10
N CYS A 758 -14.32 13.42 19.27
CA CYS A 758 -14.19 14.86 19.47
C CYS A 758 -12.93 15.25 20.24
N ARG A 759 -12.51 16.51 20.08
CA ARG A 759 -11.51 17.19 20.92
C ARG A 759 -11.83 18.69 21.00
N ASP A 760 -11.40 19.34 22.06
CA ASP A 760 -11.61 20.78 22.33
C ASP A 760 -10.41 21.66 21.93
N GLY A 761 -9.28 21.06 21.56
CA GLY A 761 -8.09 21.79 21.07
C GLY A 761 -7.20 20.94 20.17
N VAL A 762 -6.36 21.59 19.36
CA VAL A 762 -5.52 20.93 18.33
C VAL A 762 -4.54 19.91 18.93
N ASN A 763 -3.96 20.21 20.10
CA ASN A 763 -2.99 19.34 20.79
C ASN A 763 -3.63 18.42 21.86
N ARG A 764 -4.96 18.31 21.88
CA ARG A 764 -5.68 17.46 22.84
C ARG A 764 -5.99 16.09 22.20
N PRO A 765 -5.94 14.99 22.98
CA PRO A 765 -6.25 13.66 22.47
C PRO A 765 -7.72 13.55 22.06
N TRP A 766 -8.00 12.71 21.07
CA TRP A 766 -9.36 12.41 20.63
C TRP A 766 -10.11 11.58 21.67
N ARG A 767 -11.36 11.95 21.95
CA ARG A 767 -12.29 11.20 22.80
C ARG A 767 -13.42 10.63 21.94
N ILE A 768 -13.76 9.36 22.15
CA ILE A 768 -14.88 8.71 21.46
C ILE A 768 -16.20 9.26 22.02
N LEU A 769 -17.07 9.75 21.12
CA LEU A 769 -18.45 10.16 21.41
C LEU A 769 -19.47 9.08 21.04
N VAL A 770 -19.26 8.44 19.89
CA VAL A 770 -20.13 7.39 19.35
C VAL A 770 -19.26 6.29 18.79
N GLU A 771 -19.63 5.05 19.03
CA GLU A 771 -19.00 3.87 18.43
C GLU A 771 -20.10 2.87 18.06
N ARG A 772 -20.02 2.33 16.84
CA ARG A 772 -20.96 1.35 16.30
C ARG A 772 -20.16 0.28 15.57
N SER A 773 -20.41 -0.98 15.91
CA SER A 773 -19.75 -2.14 15.29
C SER A 773 -20.65 -2.91 14.31
N HIS A 774 -21.97 -2.66 14.33
CA HIS A 774 -22.96 -3.35 13.48
C HIS A 774 -24.10 -2.41 13.07
N ASN A 775 -23.78 -1.29 12.42
CA ASN A 775 -24.77 -0.31 11.98
C ASN A 775 -25.41 -0.70 10.64
N SER A 776 -26.73 -0.74 10.60
CA SER A 776 -27.54 -0.88 9.37
C SER A 776 -28.43 0.33 9.09
N ALA A 777 -28.37 1.36 9.94
CA ALA A 777 -29.20 2.54 9.83
C ALA A 777 -28.56 3.58 8.88
N GLN A 778 -29.33 4.05 7.89
CA GLN A 778 -28.96 5.18 7.04
C GLN A 778 -28.95 6.51 7.78
N ARG A 779 -29.64 6.61 8.92
CA ARG A 779 -29.65 7.82 9.72
C ARG A 779 -29.44 7.47 11.19
N VAL A 780 -28.31 7.91 11.74
CA VAL A 780 -27.93 7.68 13.12
C VAL A 780 -28.09 8.96 13.92
N ARG A 781 -28.74 8.87 15.08
CA ARG A 781 -28.99 9.99 16.00
C ARG A 781 -28.58 9.59 17.40
N GLU A 782 -27.57 10.26 17.94
CA GLU A 782 -27.03 9.96 19.26
C GLU A 782 -27.06 11.19 20.15
N ARG A 783 -27.50 10.99 21.40
CA ARG A 783 -27.39 11.97 22.47
C ARG A 783 -26.37 11.50 23.49
N PHE A 784 -25.63 12.45 24.05
CA PHE A 784 -24.60 12.17 25.06
C PHE A 784 -24.54 13.33 26.07
N PRO A 785 -23.92 13.14 27.25
CA PRO A 785 -23.72 14.22 28.20
C PRO A 785 -23.01 15.41 27.55
N ALA A 786 -23.48 16.62 27.84
CA ALA A 786 -22.91 17.84 27.28
C ALA A 786 -21.40 17.91 27.57
N GLY A 787 -20.60 18.08 26.51
CA GLY A 787 -19.14 18.11 26.61
C GLY A 787 -18.53 19.14 25.67
N ALA A 788 -17.42 19.74 26.09
CA ALA A 788 -16.68 20.69 25.27
C ALA A 788 -16.09 19.97 24.05
N ALA A 789 -16.36 20.50 22.86
CA ALA A 789 -15.75 20.09 21.61
C ALA A 789 -15.61 21.29 20.67
N ARG A 790 -14.50 21.33 19.94
CA ARG A 790 -14.30 22.21 18.79
C ARG A 790 -14.20 21.39 17.51
N PHE A 791 -13.50 20.25 17.59
CA PHE A 791 -13.31 19.36 16.46
C PHE A 791 -14.12 18.09 16.63
N LEU A 792 -14.75 17.62 15.56
CA LEU A 792 -15.40 16.32 15.48
C LEU A 792 -14.86 15.54 14.29
N ARG A 793 -14.60 14.24 14.46
CA ARG A 793 -14.15 13.37 13.36
C ARG A 793 -15.04 12.14 13.27
N LEU A 794 -15.64 11.92 12.11
CA LEU A 794 -16.32 10.67 11.77
C LEU A 794 -15.33 9.76 11.06
N ILE A 795 -15.19 8.51 11.50
CA ILE A 795 -14.35 7.48 10.89
C ILE A 795 -15.21 6.25 10.63
N ALA A 796 -15.32 5.83 9.37
CA ALA A 796 -16.00 4.62 8.95
C ALA A 796 -14.97 3.54 8.56
N PHE A 797 -15.04 2.37 9.18
CA PHE A 797 -14.06 1.28 9.06
C PHE A 797 -14.49 0.20 8.06
N SER A 798 -15.80 -0.01 7.88
CA SER A 798 -16.38 -0.99 6.94
C SER A 798 -17.77 -0.54 6.51
N PHE A 799 -18.30 -1.10 5.40
CA PHE A 799 -19.56 -0.67 4.79
C PHE A 799 -20.45 -1.86 4.40
N ALA A 800 -21.75 -1.75 4.69
CA ALA A 800 -22.83 -2.55 4.16
C ALA A 800 -23.37 -1.85 2.90
N GLY A 801 -23.14 -2.44 1.72
CA GLY A 801 -23.65 -1.91 0.45
C GLY A 801 -22.77 -2.20 -0.76
N VAL A 802 -23.19 -1.67 -1.91
CA VAL A 802 -22.53 -1.88 -3.21
C VAL A 802 -21.22 -1.08 -3.32
N GLN A 803 -21.02 -0.05 -2.48
CA GLN A 803 -19.86 0.84 -2.53
C GLN A 803 -19.11 0.88 -1.19
N ASN A 804 -17.83 0.54 -1.20
CA ASN A 804 -16.96 0.53 -0.02
C ASN A 804 -16.29 1.90 0.22
N ARG A 805 -17.08 2.97 0.37
CA ARG A 805 -16.59 4.35 0.50
C ARG A 805 -17.58 5.25 1.22
N LEU A 806 -17.12 6.24 1.99
CA LEU A 806 -18.02 7.10 2.77
C LEU A 806 -18.91 8.02 1.90
N LEU A 807 -20.23 7.81 1.94
CA LEU A 807 -21.22 8.66 1.31
C LEU A 807 -22.16 9.29 2.35
N LEU A 808 -22.09 10.61 2.52
CA LEU A 808 -22.82 11.33 3.57
C LEU A 808 -23.85 12.30 2.98
N SER A 809 -25.11 12.14 3.37
CA SER A 809 -26.15 13.14 3.12
C SER A 809 -26.14 14.26 4.16
N SER A 810 -25.69 14.00 5.39
CA SER A 810 -25.54 15.03 6.43
C SER A 810 -24.60 14.59 7.57
N PHE A 811 -23.97 15.58 8.21
CA PHE A 811 -23.32 15.43 9.52
C PHE A 811 -23.62 16.69 10.35
N ARG A 812 -24.46 16.53 11.37
CA ARG A 812 -25.05 17.61 12.17
C ARG A 812 -24.62 17.47 13.63
N VAL A 813 -24.36 18.59 14.29
CA VAL A 813 -23.88 18.63 15.68
C VAL A 813 -24.71 19.64 16.45
N PHE A 814 -25.24 19.24 17.61
CA PHE A 814 -26.22 20.04 18.33
C PHE A 814 -25.75 20.46 19.72
N ALA A 815 -26.08 21.71 20.08
CA ALA A 815 -25.85 22.30 21.40
C ALA A 815 -27.12 23.02 21.91
N SER A 816 -27.26 23.17 23.23
CA SER A 816 -28.37 23.91 23.86
C SER A 816 -28.27 25.40 23.57
N ALA A 817 -29.38 26.03 23.18
CA ALA A 817 -29.46 27.45 22.84
C ALA A 817 -28.97 28.42 23.94
N THR A 818 -28.84 27.98 25.19
CA THR A 818 -28.33 28.78 26.33
C THR A 818 -26.81 28.95 26.38
N ALA A 819 -26.03 28.22 25.57
CA ALA A 819 -24.57 28.37 25.50
C ALA A 819 -24.08 29.19 24.28
N ALA A 820 -24.94 29.43 23.28
CA ALA A 820 -24.55 30.01 21.99
C ALA A 820 -24.52 31.55 21.94
N THR A 821 -24.72 32.25 23.06
CA THR A 821 -24.85 33.73 23.12
C THR A 821 -23.90 34.42 24.10
N ALA A 822 -22.71 33.86 24.35
CA ALA A 822 -21.70 34.51 25.19
C ALA A 822 -20.26 34.34 24.67
N ALA A 823 -19.99 34.74 23.43
CA ALA A 823 -18.62 34.96 22.93
C ALA A 823 -18.57 35.82 21.65
N THR A 824 -19.31 36.93 21.59
CA THR A 824 -18.92 38.05 20.71
C THR A 824 -17.84 38.87 21.42
N GLY A 825 -16.66 38.27 21.55
CA GLY A 825 -15.45 38.92 22.04
C GLY A 825 -14.53 39.17 20.85
N ASP A 826 -14.68 40.33 20.25
CA ASP A 826 -13.92 40.80 19.09
C ASP A 826 -12.50 41.18 19.55
N ARG A 827 -11.56 40.22 19.59
CA ARG A 827 -10.12 40.46 19.85
C ARG A 827 -9.27 39.19 19.64
N ALA A 828 -8.78 38.99 18.41
CA ALA A 828 -7.44 38.45 18.11
C ALA A 828 -7.26 38.38 16.58
N GLY A 829 -6.11 38.82 16.08
CA GLY A 829 -5.65 38.40 14.74
C GLY A 829 -5.82 39.37 13.57
N GLN A 830 -5.70 40.70 13.74
CA GLN A 830 -5.82 41.68 12.65
C GLN A 830 -4.47 42.29 12.23
N PRO A 831 -4.20 42.49 10.91
CA PRO A 831 -2.83 42.71 10.40
C PRO A 831 -2.26 44.08 10.75
N THR A 832 -3.05 45.03 11.24
CA THR A 832 -2.54 46.36 11.58
C THR A 832 -3.34 46.97 12.73
N SER A 833 -2.76 47.99 13.40
CA SER A 833 -3.41 48.72 14.49
C SER A 833 -4.75 49.33 14.05
N ALA A 834 -5.67 49.52 15.00
CA ALA A 834 -7.00 50.10 14.76
C ALA A 834 -6.91 51.50 14.11
N GLU A 835 -5.89 52.29 14.45
CA GLU A 835 -5.63 53.62 13.89
C GLU A 835 -5.32 53.58 12.38
N GLN A 836 -4.55 52.59 11.93
CA GLN A 836 -4.19 52.45 10.51
C GLN A 836 -5.39 52.06 9.64
N ARG A 837 -6.31 51.26 10.19
CA ARG A 837 -7.60 50.92 9.55
C ARG A 837 -8.55 52.09 9.46
N GLN A 838 -8.54 52.94 10.49
CA GLN A 838 -9.32 54.18 10.48
C GLN A 838 -8.79 55.13 9.40
N ARG A 839 -7.47 55.30 9.31
CA ARG A 839 -6.80 56.12 8.30
C ARG A 839 -7.03 55.65 6.86
N LEU A 840 -7.08 54.34 6.61
CA LEU A 840 -7.30 53.77 5.27
C LEU A 840 -8.79 53.58 4.91
N GLY A 841 -9.71 53.79 5.84
CA GLY A 841 -11.14 53.58 5.63
C GLY A 841 -11.59 52.11 5.59
N VAL A 842 -10.70 51.17 5.92
CA VAL A 842 -10.97 49.72 5.89
C VAL A 842 -11.93 49.28 7.01
N HIS A 843 -12.00 50.05 8.10
CA HIS A 843 -12.93 49.79 9.20
C HIS A 843 -14.43 49.80 8.80
N LEU A 844 -14.75 50.35 7.62
CA LEU A 844 -16.11 50.36 7.04
C LEU A 844 -16.38 49.15 6.13
N MET A 845 -15.39 48.26 5.92
CA MET A 845 -15.44 47.12 5.00
C MET A 845 -15.54 45.80 5.78
N HIS A 846 -16.14 44.77 5.16
CA HIS A 846 -16.32 43.46 5.79
C HIS A 846 -15.24 42.47 5.33
N ASP A 847 -14.55 41.81 6.28
CA ASP A 847 -13.58 40.77 5.94
C ASP A 847 -14.26 39.48 5.47
N VAL A 848 -14.07 39.14 4.21
CA VAL A 848 -14.67 37.97 3.56
C VAL A 848 -13.70 36.82 3.38
N SER A 849 -12.44 36.91 3.82
CA SER A 849 -11.46 35.83 3.60
C SER A 849 -11.69 34.58 4.46
N THR A 850 -12.61 34.64 5.43
CA THR A 850 -12.81 33.56 6.40
C THR A 850 -13.76 32.47 5.88
N GLY A 851 -13.61 31.24 6.36
CA GLY A 851 -14.51 30.12 6.00
C GLY A 851 -16.00 30.40 6.26
N GLY A 852 -16.32 31.16 7.32
CA GLY A 852 -17.70 31.60 7.61
C GLY A 852 -18.32 32.53 6.57
N SER A 853 -17.52 33.09 5.66
CA SER A 853 -17.96 33.89 4.50
C SER A 853 -18.00 33.08 3.20
N GLY A 854 -17.71 31.78 3.26
CA GLY A 854 -17.65 30.88 2.10
C GLY A 854 -16.28 30.80 1.42
N SER A 855 -15.26 31.49 1.96
CA SER A 855 -13.91 31.52 1.39
C SER A 855 -13.12 30.26 1.70
N ARG A 856 -12.42 29.72 0.71
CA ARG A 856 -11.56 28.53 0.87
C ARG A 856 -10.38 28.52 -0.08
N VAL A 857 -9.29 27.86 0.33
CA VAL A 857 -8.18 27.57 -0.57
C VAL A 857 -8.61 26.49 -1.56
N VAL A 858 -8.45 26.75 -2.86
CA VAL A 858 -8.85 25.84 -3.94
C VAL A 858 -7.66 25.19 -4.64
N ALA A 859 -6.49 25.82 -4.58
CA ALA A 859 -5.24 25.26 -5.07
C ALA A 859 -4.06 25.94 -4.36
N SER A 860 -2.91 25.29 -4.29
CA SER A 860 -1.69 25.90 -3.78
C SER A 860 -0.47 25.15 -4.30
N SER A 861 0.70 25.79 -4.22
CA SER A 861 1.98 25.08 -4.11
C SER A 861 1.97 24.11 -2.91
N PRO A 862 2.91 23.17 -2.76
CA PRO A 862 2.86 22.22 -1.64
C PRO A 862 3.09 22.90 -0.27
N PHE A 863 2.15 22.68 0.67
CA PHE A 863 2.20 23.12 2.07
C PHE A 863 2.33 21.94 3.02
N ASN A 864 2.76 22.19 4.26
CA ASN A 864 2.72 21.17 5.31
C ASN A 864 1.30 20.62 5.48
N PRO A 865 1.15 19.35 5.91
CA PRO A 865 -0.15 18.86 6.36
C PRO A 865 -0.69 19.71 7.53
N ASP A 866 -1.98 19.55 7.81
CA ASP A 866 -2.59 20.20 8.96
C ASP A 866 -1.84 19.88 10.26
N PRO A 867 -1.67 20.86 11.16
CA PRO A 867 -2.43 22.11 11.25
C PRO A 867 -1.87 23.28 10.41
N ASN A 868 -0.76 23.12 9.69
CA ASN A 868 -0.08 24.21 8.99
C ASN A 868 -0.25 24.19 7.45
N GLY A 869 -1.35 23.59 6.97
CA GLY A 869 -1.72 23.59 5.56
C GLY A 869 -2.10 24.97 5.04
N ALA A 870 -2.24 25.09 3.71
CA ALA A 870 -2.56 26.36 3.05
C ALA A 870 -3.84 27.02 3.59
N ALA A 871 -4.85 26.22 3.97
CA ALA A 871 -6.10 26.69 4.56
C ALA A 871 -5.92 27.40 5.91
N ALA A 872 -4.79 27.19 6.61
CA ALA A 872 -4.50 27.90 7.86
C ALA A 872 -4.41 29.43 7.66
N ALA A 873 -4.12 29.89 6.45
CA ALA A 873 -4.09 31.31 6.09
C ALA A 873 -5.45 32.02 6.19
N LEU A 874 -6.57 31.27 6.24
CA LEU A 874 -7.93 31.82 6.27
C LEU A 874 -8.58 31.75 7.68
N ARG A 875 -7.83 31.33 8.70
CA ARG A 875 -8.31 31.18 10.09
C ARG A 875 -8.44 32.53 10.80
N ARG A 876 -9.35 32.61 11.78
CA ARG A 876 -9.63 33.84 12.55
C ARG A 876 -8.77 33.98 13.82
N ASP A 877 -8.22 32.89 14.33
CA ASP A 877 -7.44 32.84 15.57
C ASP A 877 -5.92 32.97 15.33
N ALA A 878 -5.21 33.54 16.30
CA ALA A 878 -3.76 33.78 16.22
C ALA A 878 -2.90 32.51 16.39
N ASP A 879 -3.52 31.37 16.65
CA ASP A 879 -2.85 30.09 16.91
C ASP A 879 -2.78 29.23 15.64
N GLY A 880 -1.82 29.55 14.77
CA GLY A 880 -1.50 28.77 13.59
C GLY A 880 -0.96 29.62 12.43
N TYR A 881 -0.34 28.96 11.45
CA TYR A 881 0.11 29.60 10.22
C TYR A 881 0.15 28.58 9.09
N ALA A 882 -0.10 29.04 7.87
CA ALA A 882 0.15 28.25 6.67
C ALA A 882 1.66 28.23 6.41
N ALA A 883 2.23 27.03 6.28
CA ALA A 883 3.65 26.83 6.07
C ALA A 883 3.90 26.05 4.78
N ALA A 884 4.43 26.71 3.75
CA ALA A 884 4.90 26.02 2.55
C ALA A 884 5.97 24.98 2.91
N LEU A 885 6.01 23.85 2.19
CA LEU A 885 7.07 22.86 2.40
C LEU A 885 8.42 23.47 2.03
N ASN A 886 9.47 23.13 2.78
CA ASN A 886 10.82 23.65 2.59
C ASN A 886 11.39 23.35 1.19
N GLU A 887 10.92 22.28 0.55
CA GLU A 887 11.42 21.77 -0.74
C GLU A 887 10.47 22.08 -1.91
N SER A 888 9.41 22.88 -1.68
CA SER A 888 8.44 23.22 -2.73
C SER A 888 9.06 24.06 -3.85
N PRO A 889 8.72 23.81 -5.13
CA PRO A 889 9.16 24.65 -6.24
C PRO A 889 8.76 26.10 -6.04
N PHE A 890 9.67 27.02 -6.36
CA PHE A 890 9.50 28.46 -6.22
C PHE A 890 8.91 29.08 -7.50
N PRO A 891 7.97 30.03 -7.42
CA PRO A 891 7.46 30.72 -6.23
C PRO A 891 6.43 29.91 -5.43
N HIS A 892 6.25 30.25 -4.15
CA HIS A 892 5.17 29.67 -3.33
C HIS A 892 3.88 30.42 -3.56
N TRP A 893 2.79 29.70 -3.81
CA TRP A 893 1.50 30.32 -4.08
C TRP A 893 0.33 29.59 -3.43
N LEU A 894 -0.79 30.30 -3.25
CA LEU A 894 -2.09 29.75 -2.87
C LEU A 894 -3.22 30.53 -3.56
N GLU A 895 -4.26 29.81 -3.98
CA GLU A 895 -5.47 30.32 -4.63
C GLU A 895 -6.67 30.15 -3.71
N ILE A 896 -7.49 31.18 -3.62
CA ILE A 896 -8.66 31.26 -2.74
C ILE A 896 -9.91 31.52 -3.60
N ASP A 897 -10.94 30.69 -3.47
CA ASP A 897 -12.31 31.00 -3.94
C ASP A 897 -13.03 31.71 -2.79
N LEU A 898 -13.50 32.94 -3.03
CA LEU A 898 -14.26 33.75 -2.07
C LEU A 898 -15.73 33.29 -1.91
N GLY A 899 -16.09 32.18 -2.56
CA GLY A 899 -17.40 31.53 -2.51
C GLY A 899 -18.42 32.13 -3.47
N ARG A 900 -18.31 33.43 -3.75
CA ARG A 900 -19.07 34.18 -4.76
C ARG A 900 -18.24 35.35 -5.27
N GLU A 901 -18.71 36.02 -6.32
CA GLU A 901 -18.13 37.30 -6.73
C GLU A 901 -18.34 38.34 -5.62
N ARG A 902 -17.26 39.05 -5.28
CA ARG A 902 -17.17 40.06 -4.21
C ARG A 902 -16.49 41.31 -4.77
N THR A 903 -16.93 42.49 -4.38
CA THR A 903 -16.23 43.74 -4.71
C THR A 903 -15.20 44.05 -3.62
N ILE A 904 -13.94 43.68 -3.85
CA ILE A 904 -12.86 43.82 -2.87
C ILE A 904 -12.23 45.21 -2.99
N GLY A 905 -12.15 45.93 -1.87
CA GLY A 905 -11.57 47.28 -1.77
C GLY A 905 -10.28 47.36 -0.95
N ALA A 906 -9.91 46.29 -0.22
CA ALA A 906 -8.62 46.20 0.44
C ALA A 906 -8.17 44.75 0.66
N ILE A 907 -6.87 44.54 0.78
CA ILE A 907 -6.25 43.24 1.06
C ILE A 907 -5.29 43.39 2.24
N GLY A 908 -5.29 42.41 3.14
CA GLY A 908 -4.33 42.33 4.23
C GLY A 908 -3.58 41.01 4.25
N LEU A 909 -2.29 41.02 4.55
CA LEU A 909 -1.46 39.83 4.75
C LEU A 909 -0.75 39.93 6.09
N ARG A 910 -0.68 38.83 6.84
CA ARG A 910 0.20 38.70 8.00
C ARG A 910 1.09 37.50 7.82
N PHE A 911 2.38 37.73 7.74
CA PHE A 911 3.41 36.71 7.79
C PHE A 911 3.70 36.31 9.23
N LEU A 912 4.30 35.13 9.42
CA LEU A 912 4.43 34.51 10.74
C LEU A 912 5.08 35.41 11.79
N ASN A 913 6.18 36.10 11.44
CA ASN A 913 6.86 37.04 12.34
C ASN A 913 7.81 37.95 11.56
N ALA A 914 8.36 38.96 12.24
CA ALA A 914 9.32 39.92 11.67
C ALA A 914 10.63 39.29 11.15
N ALA A 915 10.93 38.04 11.53
CA ALA A 915 12.08 37.29 11.02
C ALA A 915 11.74 36.38 9.81
N ASN A 916 10.46 36.16 9.50
CA ASN A 916 10.01 35.24 8.46
C ASN A 916 8.80 35.83 7.70
N PHE A 917 9.08 36.73 6.77
CA PHE A 917 8.10 37.34 5.88
C PHE A 917 8.55 37.30 4.42
N ALA A 918 7.59 37.41 3.49
CA ALA A 918 7.90 37.55 2.07
C ALA A 918 8.34 38.98 1.77
N SER A 919 9.60 39.16 1.36
CA SER A 919 10.12 40.44 0.88
C SER A 919 9.65 40.75 -0.54
N GLY A 920 9.29 39.72 -1.32
CA GLY A 920 8.71 39.83 -2.65
C GLY A 920 7.45 38.99 -2.79
N PHE A 921 6.32 39.62 -3.13
CA PHE A 921 5.05 38.93 -3.33
C PHE A 921 4.12 39.70 -4.26
N ARG A 922 3.14 38.97 -4.81
CA ARG A 922 2.07 39.49 -5.66
C ARG A 922 0.73 38.91 -5.22
N VAL A 923 -0.30 39.74 -5.19
CA VAL A 923 -1.70 39.30 -5.04
C VAL A 923 -2.47 39.64 -6.32
N SER A 924 -3.13 38.66 -6.89
CA SER A 924 -3.90 38.78 -8.13
C SER A 924 -5.35 38.33 -7.94
N GLY A 925 -6.26 38.80 -8.80
CA GLY A 925 -7.67 38.43 -8.78
C GLY A 925 -8.25 38.12 -10.17
N ARG A 926 -9.33 37.33 -10.20
CA ARG A 926 -10.15 37.03 -11.40
C ARG A 926 -11.59 36.68 -11.02
N ARG A 927 -12.54 36.78 -11.95
CA ARG A 927 -13.97 36.47 -11.71
C ARG A 927 -14.29 35.02 -12.01
N GLU A 928 -13.72 34.51 -13.09
CA GLU A 928 -13.91 33.13 -13.53
C GLU A 928 -12.58 32.36 -13.62
N PRO A 929 -12.56 31.03 -13.47
CA PRO A 929 -11.33 30.24 -13.60
C PRO A 929 -10.66 30.31 -14.99
N SER A 930 -11.42 30.67 -16.02
CA SER A 930 -10.96 30.85 -17.41
C SER A 930 -10.31 32.20 -17.67
N GLU A 931 -10.52 33.19 -16.81
CA GLU A 931 -9.98 34.54 -16.97
C GLU A 931 -8.50 34.61 -16.54
N PRO A 932 -7.69 35.47 -17.20
CA PRO A 932 -6.33 35.73 -16.77
C PRO A 932 -6.30 36.43 -15.40
N TRP A 933 -5.24 36.20 -14.64
CA TRP A 933 -5.01 36.85 -13.35
C TRP A 933 -4.68 38.33 -13.54
N HIS A 934 -5.40 39.20 -12.84
CA HIS A 934 -5.15 40.64 -12.81
C HIS A 934 -4.43 41.00 -11.51
N VAL A 935 -3.26 41.63 -11.62
CA VAL A 935 -2.45 41.99 -10.45
C VAL A 935 -3.14 43.11 -9.66
N LEU A 936 -3.41 42.85 -8.39
CA LEU A 936 -4.02 43.81 -7.46
C LEU A 936 -2.95 44.48 -6.59
N ILE A 937 -1.94 43.72 -6.16
CA ILE A 937 -0.81 44.20 -5.35
C ILE A 937 0.46 43.51 -5.84
N GLU A 938 1.56 44.25 -5.99
CA GLU A 938 2.90 43.69 -6.19
C GLU A 938 3.93 44.45 -5.35
N ARG A 939 4.82 43.70 -4.69
CA ARG A 939 5.94 44.21 -3.89
C ARG A 939 7.19 43.39 -4.19
N ARG A 940 8.34 44.06 -4.30
CA ARG A 940 9.64 43.42 -4.58
C ARG A 940 10.65 43.59 -3.43
N ASP A 941 10.47 44.62 -2.60
CA ASP A 941 11.34 44.96 -1.46
C ASP A 941 10.51 45.33 -0.21
N HIS A 942 9.51 44.52 0.12
CA HIS A 942 8.71 44.71 1.33
C HIS A 942 9.57 44.49 2.59
N SER A 943 9.39 45.33 3.61
CA SER A 943 10.05 45.19 4.91
C SER A 943 8.98 45.23 6.00
N GLY A 944 8.49 44.06 6.43
CA GLY A 944 7.44 43.97 7.45
C GLY A 944 6.76 42.60 7.49
N ALA A 945 6.25 42.23 8.66
CA ALA A 945 5.42 41.03 8.80
C ALA A 945 3.95 41.27 8.44
N ASP A 946 3.53 42.52 8.34
CA ASP A 946 2.13 42.89 8.13
C ASP A 946 1.98 43.82 6.92
N VAL A 947 0.95 43.54 6.12
CA VAL A 947 0.53 44.30 4.96
C VAL A 947 -0.95 44.61 5.13
N LEU A 948 -1.33 45.89 4.96
CA LEU A 948 -2.72 46.29 4.75
C LEU A 948 -2.75 47.37 3.68
N GLU A 949 -3.39 47.08 2.56
CA GLU A 949 -3.40 47.95 1.39
C GLU A 949 -4.81 48.10 0.84
N ARG A 950 -5.18 49.35 0.57
CA ARG A 950 -6.41 49.69 -0.12
C ARG A 950 -6.16 49.59 -1.62
N ILE A 951 -7.07 48.95 -2.34
CA ILE A 951 -7.03 48.80 -3.79
C ILE A 951 -8.24 49.49 -4.42
N ASP A 952 -8.17 49.75 -5.72
CA ASP A 952 -9.36 50.17 -6.46
C ASP A 952 -10.41 49.04 -6.38
N PRO A 953 -11.68 49.34 -6.03
CA PRO A 953 -12.71 48.33 -5.88
C PRO A 953 -12.83 47.46 -7.13
N VAL A 954 -12.60 46.16 -6.97
CA VAL A 954 -12.59 45.21 -8.08
C VAL A 954 -13.51 44.04 -7.76
N ALA A 955 -14.37 43.70 -8.71
CA ALA A 955 -15.19 42.50 -8.62
C ALA A 955 -14.33 41.28 -8.96
N VAL A 956 -14.12 40.43 -7.97
CA VAL A 956 -13.32 39.20 -8.06
C VAL A 956 -14.03 38.08 -7.31
N ARG A 957 -13.84 36.85 -7.77
CA ARG A 957 -14.24 35.65 -7.04
C ARG A 957 -13.03 34.88 -6.55
N PHE A 958 -11.96 34.85 -7.32
CA PHE A 958 -10.74 34.15 -6.98
C PHE A 958 -9.62 35.14 -6.67
N LEU A 959 -8.84 34.85 -5.63
CA LEU A 959 -7.60 35.54 -5.30
C LEU A 959 -6.43 34.56 -5.36
N GLN A 960 -5.26 35.03 -5.77
CA GLN A 960 -4.01 34.27 -5.71
C GLN A 960 -2.95 35.09 -5.01
N LEU A 961 -2.32 34.53 -3.98
CA LEU A 961 -1.09 35.06 -3.41
C LEU A 961 0.08 34.26 -3.98
N GLU A 962 1.07 34.93 -4.55
CA GLU A 962 2.34 34.36 -5.02
C GLU A 962 3.50 35.08 -4.31
N ALA A 963 4.34 34.34 -3.60
CA ALA A 963 5.50 34.86 -2.88
C ALA A 963 6.80 34.33 -3.53
N PHE A 964 7.65 35.27 -3.93
CA PHE A 964 8.84 35.05 -4.77
C PHE A 964 10.12 35.69 -4.23
N ALA A 965 10.13 36.21 -3.00
CA ALA A 965 11.36 36.50 -2.25
C ALA A 965 11.07 36.53 -0.74
N PHE A 966 12.05 36.17 0.09
CA PHE A 966 11.89 36.03 1.55
C PHE A 966 13.08 36.61 2.32
N ALA A 967 12.80 37.27 3.46
CA ALA A 967 13.83 37.84 4.34
C ALA A 967 14.41 36.82 5.34
N GLY A 968 13.71 35.71 5.60
CA GLY A 968 14.10 34.67 6.55
C GLY A 968 14.19 33.30 5.89
N GLN A 969 13.41 32.35 6.41
CA GLN A 969 13.23 31.06 5.75
C GLN A 969 12.77 31.26 4.30
N GLN A 970 13.38 30.53 3.36
CA GLN A 970 13.07 30.58 1.94
C GLN A 970 11.78 29.83 1.62
N ARG A 971 10.70 30.15 2.35
CA ARG A 971 9.37 29.59 2.20
C ARG A 971 8.28 30.52 2.70
N LEU A 972 7.08 30.36 2.16
CA LEU A 972 5.91 31.14 2.60
C LEU A 972 5.39 30.65 3.96
N LEU A 973 5.57 31.49 4.98
CA LEU A 973 4.99 31.32 6.31
C LEU A 973 3.95 32.43 6.55
N LEU A 974 2.69 32.11 6.32
CA LEU A 974 1.59 33.07 6.33
C LEU A 974 0.64 32.79 7.51
N ALA A 975 0.57 33.70 8.46
CA ALA A 975 -0.36 33.61 9.59
C ALA A 975 -1.79 33.93 9.16
N ALA A 976 -2.01 34.92 8.29
CA ALA A 976 -3.35 35.27 7.81
C ALA A 976 -3.35 35.98 6.45
N LEU A 977 -4.43 35.80 5.68
CA LEU A 977 -4.81 36.60 4.53
C LEU A 977 -6.24 37.12 4.72
N HIS A 978 -6.41 38.41 4.49
CA HIS A 978 -7.67 39.15 4.65
C HIS A 978 -8.07 39.79 3.33
N ALA A 979 -9.36 39.72 3.00
CA ALA A 979 -9.93 40.32 1.81
C ALA A 979 -11.17 41.12 2.25
N TYR A 980 -11.13 42.44 2.06
CA TYR A 980 -12.16 43.33 2.58
C TYR A 980 -13.12 43.73 1.46
N GLU A 981 -14.38 43.30 1.59
CA GLU A 981 -15.46 43.62 0.68
C GLU A 981 -16.03 45.02 0.99
N MET A 982 -16.26 45.81 -0.06
CA MET A 982 -16.93 47.10 0.05
C MET A 982 -18.35 46.92 0.62
N PRO A 983 -18.80 47.80 1.52
CA PRO A 983 -20.19 47.78 1.98
C PRO A 983 -21.14 47.91 0.78
N GLN A 984 -22.21 47.11 0.77
CA GLN A 984 -23.29 47.27 -0.20
C GLN A 984 -24.14 48.47 0.24
N ASP A 985 -24.27 49.48 -0.62
CA ASP A 985 -25.19 50.62 -0.40
C ASP A 985 -26.66 50.18 -0.43
#